data_AF-E9F4D0-F1
#
_entry.id   AF-E9F4D0-F1
#
_cell.length_a   1.000
_cell.length_b   1.000
_cell.length_c   1.000
_cell.angle_alpha   90.00
_cell.angle_beta   90.00
_cell.angle_gamma   90.00
#
_symmetry.space_group_name_H-M   'P 1'
#
loop_
_entity.id
_entity.type
_entity.pdbx_description
1 polymer ?
#
loop_
_entity_poly.entity_id
_entity_poly.type
_entity_poly.pdbx_seq_one_letter_code
_entity_poly.pdbx_strand_id
1 'polypeptide(L)'
;MSPSIFSCVLCGYIILNYEDPSSASWENQFRLLYISPTGVAVTGVGIYNDPDDGWFIAPRDFNARWDDEGYDVPDTGRVGVFRQDSLNGLHGFPFHEACWSLLDMVYSPEPIPCRTLFQICQSLPCPFTEAGLSWGHSFGGLITVKNQDCYPWEHRFVDRDEDLALFEVARHDPCRVPEIRLLPLEAPKTPQFPSTAQAKSIVPNCFTTLPREICLEIASHLPTVDAFSARRAVRSFIPIFNSNQFWASRFRAGADRCWLFESREWDKTSDWRWLYHRTNTAHRDEGMQNRERVWKLIQQVWRTVCLRGNDLPVLPLARSNLVSPGWLHWSEATGDLDKQTSTEPGYGFGEGCRLFHELQTSLPSHLDQIAFSVIQLGDLEYIAGMRLIPKSGQEIQLGYRTEGNELVLKVPFLQGFNLAVGSRGIQGIQCVLEGRPTSPWVGCTHEAPKTKRLAVSGPIAAIKAGFDSLKGLKMVSLAVAECIPKNDTTKRHSLRDSAFWYPRIPGNNLHLNDDYFTARPTSTARYQPLCWTMFGGPRGSHLRSLTGMSVTSLGTLRGIEFHFNAENVPAASRRLGRYKPSEYAKVMHFDIDGPGGEFITAIEIYVRCCHFREKKTVVNLEFVRKPMTIAAGSTITGFYWSQDEGSLIALGVISESI
;
A
#
# COMPACT_ATOMS: atom_id res chain seq x y z
N MET A 1 -10.54 -21.25 25.70
CA MET A 1 -9.59 -20.35 25.00
C MET A 1 -10.43 -19.28 24.31
N SER A 2 -9.87 -18.16 23.87
CA SER A 2 -10.66 -17.22 23.06
C SER A 2 -10.82 -17.80 21.65
N PRO A 3 -12.00 -17.67 21.01
CA PRO A 3 -12.26 -18.24 19.70
C PRO A 3 -11.30 -17.68 18.66
N SER A 4 -10.82 -18.52 17.74
CA SER A 4 -9.91 -18.11 16.68
C SER A 4 -10.68 -17.53 15.50
N ILE A 5 -10.90 -16.22 15.50
CA ILE A 5 -11.68 -15.54 14.46
C ILE A 5 -10.77 -15.10 13.33
N PHE A 6 -11.06 -15.55 12.11
CA PHE A 6 -10.33 -15.18 10.91
C PHE A 6 -11.25 -14.65 9.81
N SER A 7 -10.70 -13.85 8.91
CA SER A 7 -11.42 -13.23 7.79
C SER A 7 -11.00 -13.81 6.44
N CYS A 8 -11.88 -13.70 5.45
CA CYS A 8 -11.58 -14.08 4.09
C CYS A 8 -10.58 -13.12 3.46
N VAL A 9 -9.56 -13.70 2.82
CA VAL A 9 -8.47 -12.97 2.15
C VAL A 9 -8.97 -12.02 1.06
N LEU A 10 -10.11 -12.28 0.42
CA LEU A 10 -10.64 -11.43 -0.66
C LEU A 10 -11.59 -10.35 -0.16
N CYS A 11 -12.63 -10.71 0.59
CA CYS A 11 -13.69 -9.78 0.94
C CYS A 11 -13.47 -9.10 2.30
N GLY A 12 -12.52 -9.57 3.11
CA GLY A 12 -12.23 -9.06 4.45
C GLY A 12 -13.32 -9.34 5.49
N TYR A 13 -14.40 -10.03 5.11
CA TYR A 13 -15.46 -10.41 6.02
C TYR A 13 -15.08 -11.69 6.77
N ILE A 14 -15.59 -11.85 7.99
CA ILE A 14 -15.23 -12.94 8.91
C ILE A 14 -15.73 -14.28 8.35
N ILE A 15 -14.95 -15.35 8.54
CA ILE A 15 -15.33 -16.72 8.21
C ILE A 15 -15.91 -17.37 9.46
N LEU A 16 -17.14 -16.99 9.82
CA LEU A 16 -17.89 -17.53 10.95
C LEU A 16 -19.36 -17.16 10.78
N ASN A 17 -20.26 -18.10 11.09
CA ASN A 17 -21.67 -17.80 11.26
C ASN A 17 -21.91 -17.43 12.72
N TYR A 18 -22.11 -16.14 13.00
CA TYR A 18 -22.31 -15.64 14.37
C TYR A 18 -23.66 -16.05 14.97
N GLU A 19 -24.70 -16.21 14.13
CA GLU A 19 -26.04 -16.57 14.62
C GLU A 19 -26.09 -18.03 15.06
N ASP A 20 -25.48 -18.91 14.26
CA ASP A 20 -25.39 -20.33 14.55
C ASP A 20 -24.13 -20.93 13.89
N PRO A 21 -23.00 -21.05 14.62
CA PRO A 21 -21.77 -21.64 14.08
C PRO A 21 -21.97 -23.06 13.53
N SER A 22 -22.95 -23.80 14.06
CA SER A 22 -23.23 -25.18 13.66
C SER A 22 -24.04 -25.27 12.35
N SER A 23 -24.76 -24.21 12.01
CA SER A 23 -25.56 -24.13 10.78
C SER A 23 -24.72 -23.66 9.60
N ALA A 24 -24.83 -24.37 8.49
CA ALA A 24 -24.15 -24.04 7.26
C ALA A 24 -24.72 -22.76 6.64
N SER A 25 -23.88 -21.74 6.49
CA SER A 25 -24.17 -20.52 5.74
C SER A 25 -23.04 -20.26 4.74
N TRP A 26 -23.16 -19.22 3.92
CA TRP A 26 -22.04 -18.81 3.08
C TRP A 26 -20.89 -18.20 3.90
N GLU A 27 -21.19 -17.70 5.12
CA GLU A 27 -20.24 -17.01 5.99
C GLU A 27 -19.23 -17.99 6.61
N ASN A 28 -19.61 -19.24 6.90
CA ASN A 28 -18.73 -20.26 7.46
C ASN A 28 -18.26 -21.31 6.45
N GLN A 29 -18.75 -21.30 5.21
CA GLN A 29 -18.23 -22.17 4.15
C GLN A 29 -16.98 -21.56 3.50
N PHE A 30 -15.91 -22.35 3.43
CA PHE A 30 -14.61 -21.87 2.98
C PHE A 30 -13.86 -22.86 2.09
N ARG A 31 -12.86 -22.34 1.38
CA ARG A 31 -11.75 -23.07 0.77
C ARG A 31 -10.43 -22.51 1.28
N LEU A 32 -9.41 -23.36 1.33
CA LEU A 32 -8.05 -22.94 1.64
C LEU A 32 -7.19 -22.97 0.39
N LEU A 33 -6.52 -21.86 0.10
CA LEU A 33 -5.36 -21.85 -0.75
C LEU A 33 -4.15 -22.18 0.13
N TYR A 34 -3.59 -23.37 -0.03
CA TYR A 34 -2.60 -23.89 0.91
C TYR A 34 -1.36 -24.45 0.21
N ILE A 35 -0.25 -24.47 0.94
CA ILE A 35 0.97 -25.16 0.55
C ILE A 35 1.07 -26.49 1.29
N SER A 36 1.56 -27.50 0.57
CA SER A 36 1.91 -28.81 1.08
C SER A 36 3.31 -29.21 0.58
N PRO A 37 3.87 -30.33 1.05
CA PRO A 37 5.11 -30.88 0.50
C PRO A 37 5.06 -31.15 -1.01
N THR A 38 3.88 -31.31 -1.60
CA THR A 38 3.71 -31.58 -3.04
C THR A 38 3.48 -30.31 -3.87
N GLY A 39 3.24 -29.16 -3.24
CA GLY A 39 3.07 -27.88 -3.92
C GLY A 39 1.92 -27.04 -3.36
N VAL A 40 1.53 -26.01 -4.12
CA VAL A 40 0.37 -25.16 -3.80
C VAL A 40 -0.88 -25.77 -4.42
N ALA A 41 -1.93 -25.91 -3.63
CA ALA A 41 -3.22 -26.46 -4.05
C ALA A 41 -4.39 -25.72 -3.36
N VAL A 42 -5.60 -26.08 -3.75
CA VAL A 42 -6.84 -25.56 -3.18
C VAL A 42 -7.67 -26.72 -2.67
N THR A 43 -8.24 -26.60 -1.48
CA THR A 43 -9.10 -27.64 -0.90
C THR A 43 -10.46 -27.70 -1.59
N GLY A 44 -11.21 -28.77 -1.29
CA GLY A 44 -12.66 -28.79 -1.36
C GLY A 44 -13.32 -27.78 -0.42
N VAL A 45 -14.64 -27.85 -0.29
CA VAL A 45 -15.42 -26.94 0.57
C VAL A 45 -15.46 -27.48 1.99
N GLY A 46 -14.88 -26.72 2.94
CA GLY A 46 -15.01 -26.96 4.38
C GLY A 46 -16.12 -26.10 5.00
N ILE A 47 -16.43 -26.41 6.26
CA ILE A 47 -17.30 -25.60 7.12
C ILE A 47 -16.54 -25.25 8.41
N TYR A 48 -16.57 -23.97 8.81
CA TYR A 48 -15.94 -23.50 10.04
C TYR A 48 -16.98 -23.39 11.15
N ASN A 49 -17.15 -24.47 11.90
CA ASN A 49 -18.20 -24.62 12.92
C ASN A 49 -17.68 -24.77 14.36
N ASP A 50 -16.37 -24.94 14.55
CA ASP A 50 -15.72 -25.03 15.87
C ASP A 50 -14.61 -23.96 16.01
N PRO A 51 -14.99 -22.71 16.33
CA PRO A 51 -14.04 -21.62 16.54
C PRO A 51 -13.19 -21.79 17.80
N ASP A 52 -13.58 -22.69 18.72
CA ASP A 52 -12.86 -22.97 19.96
C ASP A 52 -11.65 -23.90 19.73
N ASP A 53 -11.79 -24.92 18.86
CA ASP A 53 -10.66 -25.73 18.37
C ASP A 53 -9.76 -24.92 17.43
N GLY A 54 -10.36 -23.98 16.67
CA GLY A 54 -9.64 -22.94 15.93
C GLY A 54 -8.98 -23.41 14.63
N TRP A 55 -9.11 -24.69 14.27
CA TRP A 55 -8.50 -25.26 13.08
C TRP A 55 -9.41 -25.23 11.86
N PHE A 56 -8.81 -25.05 10.68
CA PHE A 56 -9.51 -25.15 9.41
C PHE A 56 -9.33 -26.57 8.85
N ILE A 57 -10.46 -27.24 8.62
CA ILE A 57 -10.50 -28.60 8.08
C ILE A 57 -11.39 -28.61 6.84
N ALA A 58 -10.86 -29.12 5.73
CA ALA A 58 -11.57 -29.24 4.47
C ALA A 58 -11.09 -30.48 3.69
N PRO A 59 -11.94 -31.04 2.81
CA PRO A 59 -11.53 -32.11 1.90
C PRO A 59 -10.33 -31.70 1.04
N ARG A 60 -9.45 -32.65 0.71
CA ARG A 60 -8.29 -32.39 -0.17
C ARG A 60 -8.66 -32.33 -1.65
N ASP A 61 -9.67 -33.10 -2.05
CA ASP A 61 -10.21 -33.03 -3.41
C ASP A 61 -10.95 -31.71 -3.59
N PHE A 62 -10.59 -30.97 -4.63
CA PHE A 62 -11.22 -29.71 -5.00
C PHE A 62 -12.74 -29.83 -5.20
N ASN A 63 -13.23 -30.97 -5.69
CA ASN A 63 -14.65 -31.15 -5.96
C ASN A 63 -15.45 -31.66 -4.76
N ALA A 64 -14.78 -32.10 -3.69
CA ALA A 64 -15.42 -32.64 -2.51
C ALA A 64 -15.89 -31.54 -1.55
N ARG A 65 -16.87 -31.88 -0.70
CA ARG A 65 -17.48 -31.00 0.29
C ARG A 65 -17.60 -31.68 1.65
N TRP A 66 -17.74 -30.84 2.68
CA TRP A 66 -17.94 -31.29 4.06
C TRP A 66 -19.25 -32.06 4.28
N ASP A 67 -20.24 -31.88 3.39
CA ASP A 67 -21.58 -32.49 3.44
C ASP A 67 -21.73 -33.68 2.47
N ASP A 68 -20.64 -34.15 1.84
CA ASP A 68 -20.65 -35.34 0.98
C ASP A 68 -20.88 -36.63 1.79
N GLU A 69 -21.64 -37.57 1.22
CA GLU A 69 -21.92 -38.86 1.86
C GLU A 69 -20.63 -39.64 2.14
N GLY A 70 -20.39 -40.00 3.40
CA GLY A 70 -19.21 -40.74 3.84
C GLY A 70 -17.96 -39.88 4.07
N TYR A 71 -18.08 -38.55 4.05
CA TYR A 71 -16.97 -37.67 4.47
C TYR A 71 -16.85 -37.62 6.00
N ASP A 72 -15.83 -38.28 6.53
CA ASP A 72 -15.40 -38.13 7.92
C ASP A 72 -14.33 -37.05 8.04
N VAL A 73 -14.51 -36.10 8.96
CA VAL A 73 -13.55 -35.01 9.23
C VAL A 73 -12.22 -35.61 9.73
N PRO A 74 -11.17 -35.66 8.90
CA PRO A 74 -9.97 -36.39 9.28
C PRO A 74 -9.08 -35.51 10.17
N ASP A 75 -8.55 -36.05 11.27
CA ASP A 75 -7.59 -35.34 12.14
C ASP A 75 -6.33 -34.89 11.38
N THR A 76 -5.96 -35.59 10.30
CA THR A 76 -4.86 -35.26 9.39
C THR A 76 -5.19 -34.17 8.38
N GLY A 77 -6.45 -33.69 8.35
CA GLY A 77 -6.97 -32.66 7.47
C GLY A 77 -6.73 -31.22 7.94
N ARG A 78 -6.28 -31.02 9.19
CA ARG A 78 -6.06 -29.70 9.79
C ARG A 78 -4.98 -28.92 9.02
N VAL A 79 -5.26 -27.64 8.76
CA VAL A 79 -4.33 -26.72 8.11
C VAL A 79 -4.20 -25.47 8.98
N GLY A 80 -2.97 -25.08 9.31
CA GLY A 80 -2.71 -23.81 9.97
C GLY A 80 -2.98 -22.65 9.01
N VAL A 81 -3.74 -21.65 9.44
CA VAL A 81 -4.02 -20.45 8.65
C VAL A 81 -3.34 -19.21 9.20
N PHE A 82 -2.95 -18.28 8.33
CA PHE A 82 -2.33 -17.00 8.69
C PHE A 82 -1.13 -17.14 9.64
N ARG A 83 -1.32 -16.78 10.93
CA ARG A 83 -0.32 -16.77 12.00
C ARG A 83 -0.26 -18.09 12.79
N GLN A 84 -1.11 -19.06 12.47
CA GLN A 84 -1.05 -20.39 13.06
C GLN A 84 0.15 -21.16 12.49
N ASP A 85 0.78 -21.96 13.34
CA ASP A 85 1.86 -22.84 12.94
C ASP A 85 1.40 -23.82 11.84
N SER A 86 2.32 -24.19 10.94
CA SER A 86 2.02 -25.24 9.97
C SER A 86 1.83 -26.59 10.68
N LEU A 87 0.83 -27.37 10.28
CA LEU A 87 0.64 -28.75 10.78
C LEU A 87 0.94 -29.73 9.67
N ASN A 88 1.81 -30.72 9.94
CA ASN A 88 2.21 -31.71 8.93
C ASN A 88 2.73 -31.08 7.62
N GLY A 89 3.36 -29.91 7.72
CA GLY A 89 3.82 -29.13 6.57
C GLY A 89 2.72 -28.41 5.78
N LEU A 90 1.53 -28.23 6.38
CA LEU A 90 0.37 -27.60 5.75
C LEU A 90 0.11 -26.23 6.36
N HIS A 91 0.07 -25.23 5.50
CA HIS A 91 -0.27 -23.85 5.86
C HIS A 91 -1.03 -23.18 4.72
N GLY A 92 -2.01 -22.34 5.03
CA GLY A 92 -2.85 -21.75 4.00
C GLY A 92 -3.51 -20.42 4.37
N PHE A 93 -4.25 -19.94 3.38
CA PHE A 93 -5.01 -18.70 3.45
C PHE A 93 -6.48 -19.01 3.11
N PRO A 94 -7.43 -18.64 3.98
CA PRO A 94 -8.81 -19.01 3.81
C PRO A 94 -9.59 -18.00 2.96
N PHE A 95 -10.50 -18.54 2.15
CA PHE A 95 -11.41 -17.82 1.28
C PHE A 95 -12.82 -18.32 1.55
N HIS A 96 -13.83 -17.45 1.62
CA HIS A 96 -15.21 -17.93 1.54
C HIS A 96 -15.42 -18.69 0.23
N GLU A 97 -16.23 -19.75 0.26
CA GLU A 97 -16.53 -20.50 -0.96
C GLU A 97 -17.23 -19.60 -2.01
N ALA A 98 -18.12 -18.72 -1.54
CA ALA A 98 -18.75 -17.71 -2.37
C ALA A 98 -17.70 -16.80 -3.05
N CYS A 99 -16.72 -16.30 -2.30
CA CYS A 99 -15.66 -15.44 -2.83
C CYS A 99 -14.73 -16.17 -3.81
N TRP A 100 -14.43 -17.45 -3.54
CA TRP A 100 -13.64 -18.29 -4.46
C TRP A 100 -14.38 -18.53 -5.78
N SER A 101 -15.68 -18.84 -5.70
CA SER A 101 -16.54 -19.01 -6.88
C SER A 101 -16.57 -17.73 -7.74
N LEU A 102 -16.65 -16.56 -7.11
CA LEU A 102 -16.58 -15.28 -7.82
C LEU A 102 -15.22 -15.01 -8.46
N LEU A 103 -14.14 -15.39 -7.78
CA LEU A 103 -12.80 -15.31 -8.34
C LEU A 103 -12.69 -16.20 -9.58
N ASP A 104 -13.19 -17.43 -9.52
CA ASP A 104 -13.19 -18.37 -10.65
C ASP A 104 -13.98 -17.81 -11.85
N MET A 105 -15.13 -17.19 -11.62
CA MET A 105 -15.92 -16.53 -12.67
C MET A 105 -15.16 -15.41 -13.40
N VAL A 106 -14.23 -14.72 -12.72
CA VAL A 106 -13.40 -13.66 -13.31
C VAL A 106 -12.27 -14.24 -14.16
N TYR A 107 -11.74 -15.40 -13.77
CA TYR A 107 -10.66 -16.08 -14.50
C TYR A 107 -11.15 -16.95 -15.65
N SER A 108 -12.37 -17.46 -15.58
CA SER A 108 -12.95 -18.38 -16.57
C SER A 108 -12.87 -17.83 -18.01
N PRO A 109 -12.46 -18.66 -19.00
CA PRO A 109 -12.21 -20.10 -18.91
C PRO A 109 -10.83 -20.53 -18.37
N GLU A 110 -9.92 -19.61 -18.12
CA GLU A 110 -8.59 -19.89 -17.62
C GLU A 110 -8.60 -20.22 -16.12
N PRO A 111 -7.70 -21.11 -15.64
CA PRO A 111 -7.63 -21.41 -14.22
C PRO A 111 -6.95 -20.28 -13.44
N ILE A 112 -7.36 -20.12 -12.17
CA ILE A 112 -6.71 -19.20 -11.23
C ILE A 112 -5.24 -19.60 -11.04
N PRO A 113 -4.26 -18.68 -11.22
CA PRO A 113 -2.84 -18.93 -10.96
C PRO A 113 -2.52 -19.09 -9.45
N CYS A 114 -2.92 -20.22 -8.87
CA CYS A 114 -2.89 -20.49 -7.42
C CYS A 114 -1.50 -20.27 -6.80
N ARG A 115 -0.43 -20.70 -7.48
CA ARG A 115 0.95 -20.48 -7.01
C ARG A 115 1.30 -18.99 -6.90
N THR A 116 0.90 -18.18 -7.87
CA THR A 116 1.14 -16.73 -7.86
C THR A 116 0.32 -16.06 -6.76
N LEU A 117 -0.97 -16.42 -6.64
CA LEU A 117 -1.84 -15.90 -5.59
C LEU A 117 -1.31 -16.23 -4.19
N PHE A 118 -0.85 -17.46 -3.97
CA PHE A 118 -0.28 -17.88 -2.69
C PHE A 118 0.98 -17.08 -2.34
N GLN A 119 1.88 -16.87 -3.30
CA GLN A 119 3.08 -16.06 -3.09
C GLN A 119 2.76 -14.60 -2.76
N ILE A 120 1.71 -14.03 -3.38
CA ILE A 120 1.21 -12.70 -3.02
C ILE A 120 0.71 -12.71 -1.57
N CYS A 121 -0.12 -13.68 -1.18
CA CYS A 121 -0.60 -13.80 0.20
C CYS A 121 0.56 -13.90 1.22
N GLN A 122 1.64 -14.63 0.90
CA GLN A 122 2.83 -14.73 1.76
C GLN A 122 3.64 -13.43 1.89
N SER A 123 3.52 -12.53 0.90
CA SER A 123 4.18 -11.21 0.89
C SER A 123 3.41 -10.14 1.68
N LEU A 124 2.16 -10.40 2.02
CA LEU A 124 1.28 -9.46 2.73
C LEU A 124 1.37 -9.64 4.24
N PRO A 125 1.42 -8.55 5.03
CA PRO A 125 1.41 -8.65 6.48
C PRO A 125 0.03 -9.11 7.00
N CYS A 126 0.04 -9.84 8.10
CA CYS A 126 -1.11 -10.25 8.91
C CYS A 126 -0.99 -9.58 10.30
N PRO A 127 -1.50 -8.34 10.47
CA PRO A 127 -1.39 -7.59 11.71
C PRO A 127 -1.99 -8.34 12.90
N PHE A 128 -1.42 -8.15 14.09
CA PHE A 128 -1.88 -8.88 15.28
C PHE A 128 -3.30 -8.53 15.70
N THR A 129 -3.67 -7.28 15.44
CA THR A 129 -4.96 -6.65 15.72
C THR A 129 -6.03 -6.97 14.70
N GLU A 130 -5.72 -7.66 13.60
CA GLU A 130 -6.67 -7.98 12.53
C GLU A 130 -6.91 -9.48 12.42
N ALA A 131 -8.12 -9.83 11.96
CA ALA A 131 -8.51 -11.21 11.65
C ALA A 131 -7.95 -11.73 10.31
N GLY A 132 -7.13 -10.98 9.57
CA GLY A 132 -6.67 -11.41 8.24
C GLY A 132 -5.46 -10.69 7.67
N LEU A 133 -5.26 -10.85 6.36
CA LEU A 133 -4.18 -10.21 5.61
C LEU A 133 -4.52 -8.76 5.29
N SER A 134 -3.53 -7.90 5.43
CA SER A 134 -3.66 -6.50 5.09
C SER A 134 -3.17 -6.25 3.65
N TRP A 135 -4.11 -6.13 2.70
CA TRP A 135 -3.82 -5.74 1.32
C TRP A 135 -3.39 -4.27 1.16
N GLY A 136 -3.60 -3.45 2.19
CA GLY A 136 -3.36 -2.01 2.12
C GLY A 136 -4.58 -1.23 1.59
N HIS A 137 -5.78 -1.78 1.78
CA HIS A 137 -7.07 -1.15 1.49
C HIS A 137 -8.09 -1.50 2.57
N SER A 138 -9.24 -0.81 2.59
CA SER A 138 -10.30 -0.97 3.60
C SER A 138 -11.29 -2.12 3.34
N PHE A 139 -11.05 -3.00 2.36
CA PHE A 139 -12.00 -4.04 1.91
C PHE A 139 -13.37 -3.48 1.52
N GLY A 140 -13.38 -2.33 0.85
CA GLY A 140 -14.61 -1.64 0.48
C GLY A 140 -15.32 -0.97 1.68
N GLY A 141 -14.56 -0.62 2.72
CA GLY A 141 -15.06 0.10 3.89
C GLY A 141 -15.39 -0.77 5.11
N LEU A 142 -15.04 -2.06 5.12
CA LEU A 142 -15.22 -2.92 6.31
C LEU A 142 -14.21 -2.58 7.42
N ILE A 143 -13.03 -2.10 7.05
CA ILE A 143 -11.98 -1.69 7.99
C ILE A 143 -11.81 -0.17 7.97
N THR A 144 -11.61 0.46 9.13
CA THR A 144 -11.36 1.90 9.25
C THR A 144 -9.87 2.21 9.17
N VAL A 145 -9.50 3.31 8.49
CA VAL A 145 -8.12 3.78 8.40
C VAL A 145 -7.92 5.03 9.28
N LYS A 146 -7.10 4.92 10.32
CA LYS A 146 -6.81 6.00 11.29
C LYS A 146 -5.70 6.94 10.81
N ASN A 147 -6.01 7.79 9.84
CA ASN A 147 -5.04 8.73 9.25
C ASN A 147 -4.62 9.88 10.17
N GLN A 148 -5.41 10.19 11.21
CA GLN A 148 -5.14 11.29 12.13
C GLN A 148 -4.17 10.89 13.25
N ASP A 149 -4.31 9.66 13.74
CA ASP A 149 -3.57 9.17 14.91
C ASP A 149 -2.21 8.54 14.54
N CYS A 150 -2.04 8.13 13.29
CA CYS A 150 -0.90 7.36 12.82
C CYS A 150 -0.31 7.93 11.52
N TYR A 151 0.96 7.68 11.29
CA TYR A 151 1.63 8.00 10.02
C TYR A 151 1.33 6.94 8.95
N PRO A 152 1.46 7.30 7.66
CA PRO A 152 1.12 6.39 6.56
C PRO A 152 1.89 5.07 6.51
N TRP A 153 3.06 5.01 7.14
CA TRP A 153 3.89 3.80 7.22
C TRP A 153 3.68 2.98 8.50
N GLU A 154 2.95 3.51 9.48
CA GLU A 154 2.54 2.76 10.68
C GLU A 154 1.30 1.91 10.37
N HIS A 155 0.98 0.95 11.24
CA HIS A 155 -0.29 0.22 11.14
C HIS A 155 -1.47 1.13 11.50
N ARG A 156 -2.34 1.42 10.52
CA ARG A 156 -3.47 2.38 10.64
C ARG A 156 -4.85 1.73 10.57
N PHE A 157 -4.89 0.45 10.27
CA PHE A 157 -6.13 -0.27 9.99
C PHE A 157 -6.68 -0.80 11.30
N VAL A 158 -7.97 -0.57 11.54
CA VAL A 158 -8.65 -1.02 12.75
C VAL A 158 -10.03 -1.50 12.35
N ASP A 159 -10.42 -2.65 12.91
CA ASP A 159 -11.77 -3.17 12.77
C ASP A 159 -12.79 -2.07 13.13
N ARG A 160 -13.83 -1.96 12.32
CA ARG A 160 -14.92 -1.01 12.62
C ARG A 160 -15.59 -1.44 13.92
N ASP A 161 -15.87 -0.46 14.79
CA ASP A 161 -16.85 -0.66 15.87
C ASP A 161 -18.15 -1.19 15.25
N GLU A 162 -18.77 -2.16 15.92
CA GLU A 162 -19.78 -3.11 15.43
C GLU A 162 -21.06 -2.48 14.84
N ASP A 163 -21.25 -1.15 14.91
CA ASP A 163 -22.47 -0.43 14.55
C ASP A 163 -22.45 0.27 13.17
N LEU A 164 -22.15 -0.44 12.08
CA LEU A 164 -22.14 0.19 10.74
C LEU A 164 -22.85 -0.65 9.68
N ALA A 165 -23.87 -0.07 9.04
CA ALA A 165 -24.71 -0.63 7.96
C ALA A 165 -23.97 -1.37 6.83
N LEU A 166 -22.67 -1.11 6.63
CA LEU A 166 -21.84 -1.86 5.68
C LEU A 166 -21.56 -3.31 6.12
N PHE A 167 -21.52 -3.58 7.43
CA PHE A 167 -21.39 -4.93 7.96
C PHE A 167 -22.65 -5.75 7.68
N GLU A 168 -23.84 -5.17 7.88
CA GLU A 168 -25.14 -5.75 7.50
C GLU A 168 -25.21 -6.04 5.99
N VAL A 169 -24.79 -5.09 5.16
CA VAL A 169 -24.65 -5.33 3.71
C VAL A 169 -23.71 -6.52 3.46
N ALA A 170 -22.60 -6.62 4.18
CA ALA A 170 -21.62 -7.69 4.00
C ALA A 170 -22.10 -9.08 4.44
N ARG A 171 -23.17 -9.21 5.25
CA ARG A 171 -23.83 -10.47 5.65
C ARG A 171 -24.55 -11.18 4.49
N HIS A 172 -24.85 -10.46 3.41
CA HIS A 172 -25.57 -11.01 2.26
C HIS A 172 -24.63 -11.79 1.34
N ASP A 173 -25.01 -13.00 0.91
CA ASP A 173 -24.18 -13.84 0.03
C ASP A 173 -23.80 -13.08 -1.25
N PRO A 174 -22.51 -12.77 -1.47
CA PRO A 174 -22.11 -12.03 -2.66
C PRO A 174 -22.23 -12.90 -3.90
N CYS A 175 -22.13 -14.23 -3.82
CA CYS A 175 -22.19 -15.14 -4.97
C CYS A 175 -23.62 -15.47 -5.39
N ARG A 176 -24.54 -15.64 -4.44
CA ARG A 176 -25.94 -15.97 -4.72
C ARG A 176 -26.87 -14.82 -4.33
N VAL A 177 -27.17 -13.96 -5.29
CA VAL A 177 -28.07 -12.81 -5.11
C VAL A 177 -29.36 -13.05 -5.93
N PRO A 178 -30.47 -13.53 -5.32
CA PRO A 178 -31.70 -13.87 -6.04
C PRO A 178 -32.28 -12.72 -6.86
N GLU A 179 -32.17 -11.49 -6.36
CA GLU A 179 -32.71 -10.28 -6.98
C GLU A 179 -32.09 -10.03 -8.36
N ILE A 180 -30.81 -10.40 -8.57
CA ILE A 180 -30.12 -10.24 -9.86
C ILE A 180 -30.79 -11.09 -10.95
N ARG A 181 -31.27 -12.29 -10.60
CA ARG A 181 -31.95 -13.19 -11.56
C ARG A 181 -33.33 -12.68 -11.96
N LEU A 182 -33.95 -11.85 -11.11
CA LEU A 182 -35.27 -11.27 -11.36
C LEU A 182 -35.21 -10.00 -12.20
N LEU A 183 -34.06 -9.30 -12.24
CA LEU A 183 -33.86 -8.07 -13.02
C LEU A 183 -34.39 -8.12 -14.47
N PRO A 184 -34.03 -9.11 -15.31
CA PRO A 184 -34.51 -9.14 -16.69
C PRO A 184 -36.02 -9.39 -16.83
N LEU A 185 -36.69 -9.84 -15.75
CA LEU A 185 -38.13 -10.12 -15.72
C LEU A 185 -38.97 -8.94 -15.22
N GLU A 186 -38.35 -7.95 -14.59
CA GLU A 186 -39.08 -6.77 -14.11
C GLU A 186 -39.56 -5.90 -15.29
N ALA A 187 -40.76 -5.32 -15.16
CA ALA A 187 -41.29 -4.42 -16.17
C ALA A 187 -40.44 -3.14 -16.26
N PRO A 188 -39.95 -2.75 -17.45
CA PRO A 188 -39.16 -1.54 -17.62
C PRO A 188 -39.95 -0.31 -17.20
N LYS A 189 -39.40 0.46 -16.27
CA LYS A 189 -39.93 1.78 -15.89
C LYS A 189 -39.20 2.83 -16.70
N THR A 190 -39.93 3.65 -17.47
CA THR A 190 -39.32 4.74 -18.23
C THR A 190 -38.66 5.72 -17.25
N PRO A 191 -37.33 5.89 -17.25
CA PRO A 191 -36.72 6.82 -16.31
C PRO A 191 -37.04 8.26 -16.78
N GLN A 192 -37.56 9.09 -15.88
CA GLN A 192 -37.83 10.50 -16.15
C GLN A 192 -36.50 11.26 -16.14
N PHE A 193 -35.96 11.54 -17.32
CA PHE A 193 -34.79 12.41 -17.45
C PHE A 193 -35.25 13.83 -17.80
N PRO A 194 -34.72 14.88 -17.13
CA PRO A 194 -34.96 16.25 -17.56
C PRO A 194 -34.45 16.41 -19.00
N SER A 195 -35.37 16.72 -19.90
CA SER A 195 -35.12 16.90 -21.34
C SER A 195 -34.43 18.24 -21.60
N THR A 196 -33.23 18.45 -21.08
CA THR A 196 -32.47 19.68 -21.31
C THR A 196 -30.97 19.44 -21.15
N ALA A 197 -30.35 18.91 -22.21
CA ALA A 197 -28.94 19.12 -22.44
C ALA A 197 -28.77 19.54 -23.91
N GLN A 198 -29.16 20.79 -24.20
CA GLN A 198 -28.70 21.44 -25.42
C GLN A 198 -27.20 21.75 -25.27
N ALA A 199 -26.42 21.40 -26.29
CA ALA A 199 -25.00 21.68 -26.32
C ALA A 199 -24.78 23.20 -26.31
N LYS A 200 -23.99 23.70 -25.36
CA LYS A 200 -23.50 25.08 -25.37
C LYS A 200 -22.34 25.14 -26.36
N SER A 201 -22.59 25.68 -27.57
CA SER A 201 -21.59 25.99 -28.60
C SER A 201 -20.75 24.80 -29.12
N ILE A 202 -20.97 24.42 -30.37
CA ILE A 202 -20.38 23.23 -31.01
C ILE A 202 -19.18 23.64 -31.88
N VAL A 203 -17.98 23.15 -31.56
CA VAL A 203 -16.80 23.29 -32.41
C VAL A 203 -16.81 22.16 -33.46
N PRO A 204 -16.67 22.45 -34.77
CA PRO A 204 -16.45 21.43 -35.78
C PRO A 204 -15.22 20.60 -35.43
N ASN A 205 -15.34 19.27 -35.40
CA ASN A 205 -14.23 18.37 -35.12
C ASN A 205 -14.29 17.11 -35.99
N CYS A 206 -13.23 16.32 -35.96
CA CYS A 206 -13.09 15.09 -36.76
C CYS A 206 -14.16 14.02 -36.47
N PHE A 207 -14.90 14.10 -35.37
CA PHE A 207 -16.01 13.18 -35.08
C PHE A 207 -17.30 13.54 -35.81
N THR A 208 -17.42 14.76 -36.35
CA THR A 208 -18.58 15.15 -37.17
C THR A 208 -18.59 14.49 -38.55
N THR A 209 -17.43 14.03 -39.02
CA THR A 209 -17.27 13.30 -40.29
C THR A 209 -17.36 11.79 -40.15
N LEU A 210 -17.40 11.25 -38.92
CA LEU A 210 -17.49 9.81 -38.69
C LEU A 210 -18.93 9.31 -38.82
N PRO A 211 -19.14 8.10 -39.36
CA PRO A 211 -20.43 7.43 -39.31
C PRO A 211 -20.90 7.22 -37.88
N ARG A 212 -22.22 7.20 -37.68
CA ARG A 212 -22.85 7.06 -36.35
C ARG A 212 -22.41 5.77 -35.66
N GLU A 213 -22.24 4.70 -36.43
CA GLU A 213 -21.81 3.38 -35.98
C GLU A 213 -20.42 3.46 -35.34
N ILE A 214 -19.51 4.24 -35.92
CA ILE A 214 -18.16 4.45 -35.38
C ILE A 214 -18.22 5.28 -34.10
N CYS A 215 -19.04 6.33 -34.06
CA CYS A 215 -19.23 7.11 -32.83
C CYS A 215 -19.83 6.26 -31.69
N LEU A 216 -20.76 5.35 -32.01
CA LEU A 216 -21.33 4.40 -31.07
C LEU A 216 -20.29 3.42 -30.55
N GLU A 217 -19.47 2.86 -31.45
CA GLU A 217 -18.42 1.92 -31.06
C GLU A 217 -17.37 2.60 -30.18
N ILE A 218 -16.90 3.80 -30.55
CA ILE A 218 -16.00 4.61 -29.71
C ILE A 218 -16.62 4.81 -28.32
N ALA A 219 -17.88 5.22 -28.24
CA ALA A 219 -18.56 5.43 -26.97
C ALA A 219 -18.75 4.15 -26.15
N SER A 220 -18.95 3.01 -26.81
CA SER A 220 -19.02 1.70 -26.16
C SER A 220 -17.71 1.25 -25.53
N HIS A 221 -16.57 1.85 -25.88
CA HIS A 221 -15.27 1.62 -25.24
C HIS A 221 -14.88 2.69 -24.21
N LEU A 222 -15.57 3.83 -24.18
CA LEU A 222 -15.30 4.88 -23.20
C LEU A 222 -15.92 4.56 -21.83
N PRO A 223 -15.32 5.02 -20.71
CA PRO A 223 -16.01 5.12 -19.43
C PRO A 223 -17.30 5.95 -19.58
N THR A 224 -18.34 5.61 -18.81
CA THR A 224 -19.65 6.27 -18.96
C THR A 224 -19.59 7.78 -18.73
N VAL A 225 -18.77 8.23 -17.78
CA VAL A 225 -18.53 9.66 -17.51
C VAL A 225 -17.93 10.37 -18.72
N ASP A 226 -17.00 9.72 -19.42
CA ASP A 226 -16.34 10.28 -20.60
C ASP A 226 -17.27 10.26 -21.81
N ALA A 227 -18.06 9.20 -21.98
CA ALA A 227 -19.11 9.15 -23.01
C ALA A 227 -20.14 10.28 -22.84
N PHE A 228 -20.54 10.57 -21.60
CA PHE A 228 -21.42 11.71 -21.29
C PHE A 228 -20.74 13.07 -21.48
N SER A 229 -19.46 13.17 -21.16
CA SER A 229 -18.68 14.38 -21.41
C SER A 229 -18.53 14.64 -22.92
N ALA A 230 -18.25 13.59 -23.70
CA ALA A 230 -18.22 13.65 -25.16
C ALA A 230 -19.59 14.04 -25.73
N ARG A 231 -20.69 13.50 -25.19
CA ARG A 231 -22.06 13.93 -25.56
C ARG A 231 -22.31 15.42 -25.30
N ARG A 232 -21.77 15.98 -24.21
CA ARG A 232 -21.90 17.41 -23.90
C ARG A 232 -21.06 18.29 -24.83
N ALA A 233 -19.94 17.77 -25.34
CA ALA A 233 -19.00 18.49 -26.18
C ALA A 233 -19.27 18.35 -27.70
N VAL A 234 -19.78 17.21 -28.16
CA VAL A 234 -19.82 16.83 -29.59
C VAL A 234 -21.21 16.32 -30.01
N ARG A 235 -21.75 16.89 -31.09
CA ARG A 235 -23.09 16.57 -31.60
C ARG A 235 -23.24 15.10 -32.03
N SER A 236 -22.22 14.50 -32.64
CA SER A 236 -22.24 13.10 -33.09
C SER A 236 -22.48 12.10 -31.95
N PHE A 237 -22.19 12.51 -30.70
CA PHE A 237 -22.36 11.66 -29.51
C PHE A 237 -23.74 11.80 -28.84
N ILE A 238 -24.61 12.71 -29.29
CA ILE A 238 -25.97 12.88 -28.74
C ILE A 238 -26.83 11.61 -28.83
N PRO A 239 -26.86 10.87 -29.97
CA PRO A 239 -27.73 9.70 -30.12
C PRO A 239 -27.36 8.51 -29.25
N ILE A 240 -26.15 8.48 -28.67
CA ILE A 240 -25.63 7.35 -27.88
C ILE A 240 -26.52 7.04 -26.68
N PHE A 241 -27.09 8.07 -26.04
CA PHE A 241 -27.92 7.88 -24.86
C PHE A 241 -29.19 7.06 -25.10
N ASN A 242 -29.71 7.08 -26.33
CA ASN A 242 -30.88 6.31 -26.70
C ASN A 242 -30.48 4.96 -27.35
N SER A 243 -29.18 4.64 -27.41
CA SER A 243 -28.71 3.38 -27.99
C SER A 243 -28.74 2.26 -26.96
N ASN A 244 -29.51 1.21 -27.26
CA ASN A 244 -29.54 0.01 -26.43
C ASN A 244 -28.17 -0.70 -26.41
N GLN A 245 -27.45 -0.70 -27.54
CA GLN A 245 -26.09 -1.26 -27.65
C GLN A 245 -25.09 -0.56 -26.73
N PHE A 246 -25.18 0.76 -26.59
CA PHE A 246 -24.34 1.51 -25.67
C PHE A 246 -24.59 1.07 -24.23
N TRP A 247 -25.86 0.98 -23.82
CA TRP A 247 -26.20 0.56 -22.45
C TRP A 247 -25.82 -0.90 -22.19
N ALA A 248 -26.03 -1.80 -23.15
CA ALA A 248 -25.57 -3.19 -23.07
C ALA A 248 -24.05 -3.26 -22.88
N SER A 249 -23.28 -2.36 -23.52
CA SER A 249 -21.82 -2.34 -23.37
C SER A 249 -21.35 -2.09 -21.94
N ARG A 250 -22.18 -1.48 -21.08
CA ARG A 250 -21.84 -1.20 -19.67
C ARG A 250 -21.82 -2.45 -18.79
N PHE A 251 -22.38 -3.56 -19.26
CA PHE A 251 -22.44 -4.85 -18.56
C PHE A 251 -21.35 -5.82 -19.03
N ARG A 252 -20.56 -5.44 -20.05
CA ARG A 252 -19.44 -6.26 -20.54
C ARG A 252 -18.35 -6.41 -19.49
N ALA A 253 -17.47 -7.39 -19.69
CA ALA A 253 -16.26 -7.55 -18.89
C ALA A 253 -15.45 -6.24 -18.88
N GLY A 254 -15.01 -5.80 -17.69
CA GLY A 254 -14.24 -4.57 -17.51
C GLY A 254 -15.05 -3.26 -17.53
N ALA A 255 -16.37 -3.31 -17.74
CA ALA A 255 -17.24 -2.13 -17.75
C ALA A 255 -17.95 -1.87 -16.40
N ASP A 256 -18.71 -0.79 -16.30
CA ASP A 256 -19.35 -0.27 -15.08
C ASP A 256 -20.21 -1.25 -14.26
N ARG A 257 -20.80 -2.26 -14.93
CA ARG A 257 -21.70 -3.25 -14.35
C ARG A 257 -21.19 -4.68 -14.57
N CYS A 258 -19.89 -4.85 -14.77
CA CYS A 258 -19.29 -6.17 -14.99
C CYS A 258 -19.50 -7.16 -13.82
N TRP A 259 -19.89 -6.66 -12.64
CA TRP A 259 -20.26 -7.47 -11.48
C TRP A 259 -21.59 -8.23 -11.66
N LEU A 260 -22.40 -7.86 -12.66
CA LEU A 260 -23.60 -8.56 -13.12
C LEU A 260 -23.23 -9.48 -14.29
N PHE A 261 -22.42 -10.50 -14.03
CA PHE A 261 -21.93 -11.40 -15.07
C PHE A 261 -23.03 -12.28 -15.68
N GLU A 262 -24.15 -12.47 -14.97
CA GLU A 262 -25.38 -13.12 -15.43
C GLU A 262 -26.00 -12.39 -16.63
N SER A 263 -25.67 -11.11 -16.82
CA SER A 263 -26.11 -10.34 -17.98
C SER A 263 -25.69 -10.93 -19.33
N ARG A 264 -24.69 -11.81 -19.34
CA ARG A 264 -24.28 -12.56 -20.56
C ARG A 264 -25.37 -13.52 -21.05
N GLU A 265 -26.25 -13.96 -20.16
CA GLU A 265 -27.35 -14.89 -20.43
C GLU A 265 -28.67 -14.17 -20.67
N TRP A 266 -28.75 -12.87 -20.38
CA TRP A 266 -29.96 -12.08 -20.59
C TRP A 266 -30.24 -11.87 -22.09
N ASP A 267 -31.50 -11.62 -22.42
CA ASP A 267 -31.91 -11.35 -23.79
C ASP A 267 -31.22 -10.09 -24.32
N LYS A 268 -30.64 -10.17 -25.52
CA LYS A 268 -30.07 -9.02 -26.22
C LYS A 268 -31.11 -7.93 -26.47
N THR A 269 -32.40 -8.28 -26.48
CA THR A 269 -33.52 -7.33 -26.64
C THR A 269 -33.94 -6.63 -25.35
N SER A 270 -33.38 -6.99 -24.19
CA SER A 270 -33.68 -6.33 -22.90
C SER A 270 -33.47 -4.81 -22.97
N ASP A 271 -34.23 -4.06 -22.16
CA ASP A 271 -34.03 -2.62 -21.99
C ASP A 271 -32.80 -2.38 -21.08
N TRP A 272 -31.62 -2.38 -21.71
CA TRP A 272 -30.34 -2.21 -21.02
C TRP A 272 -30.22 -0.84 -20.34
N ARG A 273 -30.93 0.17 -20.86
CA ARG A 273 -30.95 1.50 -20.25
C ARG A 273 -31.70 1.47 -18.92
N TRP A 274 -32.85 0.83 -18.90
CA TRP A 274 -33.61 0.62 -17.67
C TRP A 274 -32.83 -0.24 -16.68
N LEU A 275 -32.20 -1.34 -17.11
CA LEU A 275 -31.35 -2.18 -16.26
C LEU A 275 -30.20 -1.38 -15.64
N TYR A 276 -29.55 -0.50 -16.42
CA TYR A 276 -28.48 0.37 -15.91
C TYR A 276 -28.99 1.32 -14.82
N HIS A 277 -30.20 1.86 -14.99
CA HIS A 277 -30.88 2.71 -14.01
C HIS A 277 -31.28 1.93 -12.75
N ARG A 278 -31.93 0.76 -12.90
CA ARG A 278 -32.36 -0.12 -11.79
C ARG A 278 -31.20 -0.60 -10.92
N THR A 279 -30.01 -0.72 -11.53
CA THR A 279 -28.77 -1.13 -10.87
C THR A 279 -27.88 0.05 -10.46
N ASN A 280 -28.41 1.27 -10.44
CA ASN A 280 -27.73 2.44 -9.91
C ASN A 280 -27.63 2.37 -8.38
N THR A 281 -26.62 3.00 -7.79
CA THR A 281 -26.32 2.91 -6.34
C THR A 281 -27.52 3.20 -5.45
N ALA A 282 -28.38 4.16 -5.82
CA ALA A 282 -29.57 4.52 -5.04
C ALA A 282 -30.70 3.47 -5.03
N HIS A 283 -30.65 2.46 -5.91
CA HIS A 283 -31.69 1.45 -6.07
C HIS A 283 -31.20 0.03 -5.77
N ARG A 284 -29.95 -0.14 -5.35
CA ARG A 284 -29.39 -1.48 -5.10
C ARG A 284 -29.83 -1.99 -3.74
N ASP A 285 -30.33 -3.20 -3.76
CA ASP A 285 -30.57 -3.98 -2.55
C ASP A 285 -29.22 -4.42 -1.94
N GLU A 286 -29.21 -4.80 -0.67
CA GLU A 286 -27.99 -5.04 0.11
C GLU A 286 -27.12 -6.16 -0.51
N GLY A 287 -27.73 -7.24 -0.99
CA GLY A 287 -27.02 -8.29 -1.74
C GLY A 287 -26.30 -7.78 -2.99
N MET A 288 -26.92 -6.87 -3.75
CA MET A 288 -26.26 -6.25 -4.93
C MET A 288 -25.12 -5.32 -4.52
N GLN A 289 -25.26 -4.62 -3.40
CA GLN A 289 -24.19 -3.77 -2.87
C GLN A 289 -22.98 -4.60 -2.45
N ASN A 290 -23.20 -5.71 -1.73
CA ASN A 290 -22.10 -6.61 -1.34
C ASN A 290 -21.45 -7.29 -2.53
N ARG A 291 -22.25 -7.77 -3.48
CA ARG A 291 -21.77 -8.31 -4.76
C ARG A 291 -20.83 -7.33 -5.48
N GLU A 292 -21.25 -6.07 -5.66
CA GLU A 292 -20.40 -5.08 -6.33
C GLU A 292 -19.10 -4.82 -5.54
N ARG A 293 -19.20 -4.72 -4.21
CA ARG A 293 -18.05 -4.53 -3.32
C ARG A 293 -17.02 -5.65 -3.50
N VAL A 294 -17.45 -6.91 -3.35
CA VAL A 294 -16.57 -8.08 -3.47
C VAL A 294 -16.02 -8.20 -4.89
N TRP A 295 -16.82 -7.94 -5.92
CA TRP A 295 -16.36 -7.95 -7.31
C TRP A 295 -15.24 -6.93 -7.57
N LYS A 296 -15.36 -5.71 -7.04
CA LYS A 296 -14.30 -4.67 -7.16
C LYS A 296 -13.01 -5.13 -6.49
N LEU A 297 -13.08 -5.77 -5.32
CA LEU A 297 -11.91 -6.33 -4.63
C LEU A 297 -11.26 -7.45 -5.45
N ILE A 298 -12.07 -8.36 -5.99
CA ILE A 298 -11.61 -9.43 -6.89
C ILE A 298 -10.92 -8.84 -8.12
N GLN A 299 -11.44 -7.77 -8.71
CA GLN A 299 -10.78 -7.11 -9.85
C GLN A 299 -9.42 -6.51 -9.49
N GLN A 300 -9.24 -6.01 -8.27
CA GLN A 300 -7.92 -5.53 -7.80
C GLN A 300 -6.93 -6.70 -7.66
N VAL A 301 -7.36 -7.82 -7.08
CA VAL A 301 -6.54 -9.03 -6.97
C VAL A 301 -6.23 -9.61 -8.35
N TRP A 302 -7.22 -9.69 -9.24
CA TRP A 302 -7.05 -10.14 -10.62
C TRP A 302 -6.03 -9.27 -11.36
N ARG A 303 -6.14 -7.94 -11.29
CA ARG A 303 -5.15 -7.03 -11.89
C ARG A 303 -3.74 -7.25 -11.35
N THR A 304 -3.61 -7.68 -10.09
CA THR A 304 -2.31 -7.95 -9.43
C THR A 304 -1.73 -9.31 -9.83
N VAL A 305 -2.58 -10.34 -9.93
CA VAL A 305 -2.18 -11.73 -10.23
C VAL A 305 -2.00 -11.96 -11.73
N CYS A 306 -2.82 -11.32 -12.58
CA CYS A 306 -2.75 -11.39 -14.04
C CYS A 306 -1.66 -10.52 -14.65
N LEU A 307 -0.87 -9.84 -13.81
CA LEU A 307 0.44 -9.33 -14.19
C LEU A 307 1.27 -10.51 -14.74
N ARG A 308 1.20 -10.71 -16.05
CA ARG A 308 2.07 -11.60 -16.83
C ARG A 308 3.45 -10.96 -16.94
N GLY A 309 4.30 -11.25 -15.98
CA GLY A 309 5.73 -11.23 -16.21
C GLY A 309 5.94 -12.40 -17.15
N ASN A 310 6.57 -12.18 -18.30
CA ASN A 310 6.90 -13.27 -19.21
C ASN A 310 7.38 -14.48 -18.39
N ASP A 311 6.87 -15.67 -18.67
CA ASP A 311 7.36 -16.95 -18.15
C ASP A 311 8.78 -17.27 -18.67
N LEU A 312 9.58 -16.23 -18.87
CA LEU A 312 11.01 -16.35 -19.01
C LEU A 312 11.54 -16.68 -17.62
N PRO A 313 12.36 -17.74 -17.48
CA PRO A 313 12.99 -18.03 -16.21
C PRO A 313 13.65 -16.76 -15.72
N VAL A 314 13.44 -16.43 -14.44
CA VAL A 314 14.39 -15.59 -13.69
C VAL A 314 15.70 -16.37 -13.76
N LEU A 315 16.44 -16.20 -14.85
CA LEU A 315 17.82 -16.59 -14.88
C LEU A 315 18.44 -15.68 -13.83
N PRO A 316 18.99 -16.22 -12.73
CA PRO A 316 20.00 -15.47 -12.00
C PRO A 316 21.12 -15.30 -13.03
N LEU A 317 21.14 -14.19 -13.75
CA LEU A 317 22.09 -13.96 -14.82
C LEU A 317 23.41 -13.66 -14.14
N ALA A 318 24.16 -14.77 -14.02
CA ALA A 318 25.54 -14.97 -13.67
C ALA A 318 26.16 -13.91 -12.73
N ARG A 319 26.58 -14.41 -11.56
CA ARG A 319 27.68 -13.83 -10.76
C ARG A 319 28.97 -13.54 -11.56
N SER A 320 29.01 -13.79 -12.88
CA SER A 320 30.23 -13.90 -13.69
C SER A 320 30.84 -12.60 -14.17
N ASN A 321 30.17 -11.44 -14.04
CA ASN A 321 30.75 -10.15 -14.46
C ASN A 321 30.88 -9.13 -13.32
N LEU A 322 30.71 -9.55 -12.06
CA LEU A 322 30.84 -8.65 -10.92
C LEU A 322 32.31 -8.28 -10.71
N VAL A 323 32.58 -6.98 -10.70
CA VAL A 323 33.80 -6.39 -10.14
C VAL A 323 34.01 -6.99 -8.75
N SER A 324 35.24 -7.38 -8.42
CA SER A 324 35.54 -8.07 -7.16
C SER A 324 34.91 -7.35 -5.94
N PRO A 325 34.23 -8.06 -5.02
CA PRO A 325 33.39 -7.47 -3.96
C PRO A 325 34.06 -6.43 -3.06
N GLY A 326 35.39 -6.45 -2.94
CA GLY A 326 36.14 -5.59 -2.01
C GLY A 326 36.30 -4.13 -2.40
N TRP A 327 35.78 -3.69 -3.56
CA TRP A 327 36.02 -2.33 -4.11
C TRP A 327 34.75 -1.47 -4.25
N LEU A 328 33.59 -2.00 -3.89
CA LEU A 328 32.29 -1.35 -4.08
C LEU A 328 31.72 -0.84 -2.75
N HIS A 329 31.30 0.42 -2.72
CA HIS A 329 30.53 0.97 -1.61
C HIS A 329 29.05 0.99 -1.95
N TRP A 330 28.27 0.21 -1.21
CA TRP A 330 26.83 0.10 -1.41
C TRP A 330 26.08 1.09 -0.54
N SER A 331 25.29 1.95 -1.19
CA SER A 331 24.23 2.72 -0.54
C SER A 331 22.91 2.03 -0.81
N GLU A 332 22.12 1.75 0.23
CA GLU A 332 20.87 1.00 0.13
C GLU A 332 19.71 1.73 0.80
N ALA A 333 18.56 1.74 0.14
CA ALA A 333 17.30 2.21 0.65
C ALA A 333 16.27 1.09 0.58
N THR A 334 15.62 0.81 1.69
CA THR A 334 14.64 -0.27 1.84
C THR A 334 13.34 0.27 2.41
N GLY A 335 12.24 -0.46 2.18
CA GLY A 335 11.07 -0.39 3.05
C GLY A 335 11.39 -0.92 4.45
N ASP A 336 10.34 -1.07 5.27
CA ASP A 336 10.49 -1.67 6.59
C ASP A 336 10.61 -3.19 6.45
N LEU A 337 11.85 -3.66 6.30
CA LEU A 337 12.11 -5.09 6.13
C LEU A 337 11.92 -5.82 7.45
N ASP A 338 11.11 -6.87 7.41
CA ASP A 338 11.00 -7.83 8.50
C ASP A 338 12.39 -8.44 8.77
N LYS A 339 12.91 -8.21 9.98
CA LYS A 339 14.27 -8.60 10.37
C LYS A 339 14.38 -10.08 10.66
N GLN A 340 13.26 -10.79 10.73
CA GLN A 340 13.23 -12.19 11.10
C GLN A 340 13.39 -13.04 9.83
N THR A 341 14.55 -13.70 9.74
CA THR A 341 15.03 -14.47 8.58
C THR A 341 14.28 -15.79 8.33
N SER A 342 13.26 -16.11 9.13
CA SER A 342 12.48 -17.34 8.93
C SER A 342 11.43 -17.11 7.84
N THR A 343 11.61 -17.81 6.72
CA THR A 343 10.61 -17.91 5.66
C THR A 343 9.61 -19.05 5.93
N GLU A 344 9.62 -19.64 7.13
CA GLU A 344 8.73 -20.76 7.46
C GLU A 344 7.25 -20.30 7.52
N PRO A 345 6.32 -21.09 6.93
CA PRO A 345 4.88 -20.82 7.02
C PRO A 345 4.39 -20.83 8.47
N GLY A 346 3.57 -19.85 8.85
CA GLY A 346 3.03 -19.68 10.22
C GLY A 346 3.79 -18.67 11.08
N TYR A 347 4.97 -18.23 10.66
CA TYR A 347 5.72 -17.22 11.38
C TYR A 347 5.08 -15.82 11.28
N GLY A 348 4.86 -15.18 12.43
CA GLY A 348 4.11 -13.93 12.55
C GLY A 348 4.75 -12.75 11.84
N PHE A 349 4.24 -12.42 10.65
CA PHE A 349 4.61 -11.22 9.89
C PHE A 349 3.50 -10.19 9.99
N GLY A 350 3.60 -9.31 11.00
CA GLY A 350 2.55 -8.35 11.34
C GLY A 350 2.62 -7.04 10.56
N GLU A 351 3.81 -6.60 10.17
CA GLU A 351 4.05 -5.26 9.63
C GLU A 351 5.23 -5.23 8.64
N GLY A 352 5.31 -4.16 7.84
CA GLY A 352 6.42 -3.93 6.91
C GLY A 352 6.35 -4.73 5.61
N CYS A 353 7.49 -5.22 5.15
CA CYS A 353 7.67 -6.01 3.94
C CYS A 353 8.72 -7.12 4.12
N ARG A 354 8.66 -8.13 3.26
CA ARG A 354 9.64 -9.23 3.22
C ARG A 354 10.51 -9.12 1.98
N LEU A 355 11.76 -9.57 2.10
CA LEU A 355 12.67 -9.69 0.98
C LEU A 355 12.82 -11.16 0.61
N PHE A 356 12.30 -11.57 -0.54
CA PHE A 356 12.37 -12.95 -1.02
C PHE A 356 13.49 -13.16 -2.04
N HIS A 357 13.77 -12.16 -2.86
CA HIS A 357 14.71 -12.28 -3.96
C HIS A 357 15.42 -10.96 -4.25
N GLU A 358 16.71 -11.03 -4.58
CA GLU A 358 17.53 -9.89 -4.98
C GLU A 358 18.18 -10.13 -6.34
N LEU A 359 18.16 -9.11 -7.18
CA LEU A 359 18.84 -9.08 -8.47
C LEU A 359 19.92 -8.00 -8.43
N GLN A 360 21.10 -8.31 -8.96
CA GLN A 360 22.22 -7.38 -9.05
C GLN A 360 22.77 -7.35 -10.47
N THR A 361 23.15 -6.17 -10.95
CA THR A 361 23.74 -5.98 -12.27
C THR A 361 24.70 -4.80 -12.30
N SER A 362 25.66 -4.80 -13.24
CA SER A 362 26.49 -3.63 -13.51
C SER A 362 25.72 -2.58 -14.33
N LEU A 363 26.06 -1.31 -14.16
CA LEU A 363 25.47 -0.25 -14.99
C LEU A 363 26.04 -0.34 -16.42
N PRO A 364 25.20 -0.36 -17.48
CA PRO A 364 25.69 -0.32 -18.85
C PRO A 364 26.50 0.95 -19.15
N SER A 365 27.64 0.82 -19.83
CA SER A 365 28.56 1.95 -20.15
C SER A 365 27.93 3.04 -21.03
N HIS A 366 26.89 2.70 -21.80
CA HIS A 366 26.16 3.62 -22.67
C HIS A 366 24.66 3.61 -22.39
N LEU A 367 24.28 3.69 -21.10
CA LEU A 367 22.88 3.81 -20.70
C LEU A 367 22.24 5.04 -21.36
N ASP A 368 21.11 4.83 -22.04
CA ASP A 368 20.33 5.88 -22.71
C ASP A 368 19.03 6.16 -21.96
N GLN A 369 18.32 5.08 -21.62
CA GLN A 369 16.98 5.12 -21.06
C GLN A 369 16.84 4.14 -19.90
N ILE A 370 15.93 4.47 -18.99
CA ILE A 370 15.43 3.54 -17.97
C ILE A 370 13.92 3.49 -18.12
N ALA A 371 13.37 2.28 -18.17
CA ALA A 371 11.93 2.07 -18.07
C ALA A 371 11.57 1.56 -16.68
N PHE A 372 10.47 2.05 -16.13
CA PHE A 372 9.94 1.64 -14.84
C PHE A 372 8.56 1.01 -15.01
N SER A 373 8.33 -0.09 -14.29
CA SER A 373 7.03 -0.74 -14.17
C SER A 373 6.41 -0.40 -12.82
N VAL A 374 5.15 0.02 -12.82
CA VAL A 374 4.40 0.42 -11.62
C VAL A 374 3.17 -0.47 -11.50
N ILE A 375 2.88 -0.92 -10.27
CA ILE A 375 1.70 -1.72 -9.97
C ILE A 375 0.87 -1.04 -8.88
N GLN A 376 -0.43 -1.31 -8.90
CA GLN A 376 -1.34 -0.95 -7.81
C GLN A 376 -1.52 -2.16 -6.90
N LEU A 377 -1.25 -2.00 -5.60
CA LEU A 377 -1.50 -3.01 -4.58
C LEU A 377 -2.26 -2.36 -3.43
N GLY A 378 -3.52 -2.76 -3.23
CA GLY A 378 -4.44 -2.05 -2.35
C GLY A 378 -4.69 -0.62 -2.87
N ASP A 379 -4.63 0.36 -1.97
CA ASP A 379 -4.83 1.78 -2.31
C ASP A 379 -3.53 2.49 -2.70
N LEU A 380 -2.40 1.78 -2.78
CA LEU A 380 -1.08 2.35 -3.05
C LEU A 380 -0.42 1.81 -4.32
N GLU A 381 0.39 2.65 -4.95
CA GLU A 381 1.25 2.28 -6.07
C GLU A 381 2.65 1.89 -5.59
N TYR A 382 3.25 0.91 -6.26
CA TYR A 382 4.61 0.46 -6.00
C TYR A 382 5.40 0.29 -7.29
N ILE A 383 6.71 0.53 -7.21
CA ILE A 383 7.63 0.17 -8.30
C ILE A 383 7.78 -1.34 -8.30
N ALA A 384 7.46 -1.99 -9.41
CA ALA A 384 7.52 -3.45 -9.57
C ALA A 384 8.74 -3.92 -10.35
N GLY A 385 9.31 -3.05 -11.18
CA GLY A 385 10.52 -3.38 -11.92
C GLY A 385 11.14 -2.20 -12.62
N MET A 386 12.35 -2.44 -13.12
CA MET A 386 13.22 -1.47 -13.75
C MET A 386 13.97 -2.13 -14.90
N ARG A 387 14.04 -1.45 -16.05
CA ARG A 387 14.76 -1.92 -17.23
C ARG A 387 15.80 -0.89 -17.65
N LEU A 388 17.05 -1.31 -17.73
CA LEU A 388 18.18 -0.50 -18.15
C LEU A 388 18.37 -0.69 -19.66
N ILE A 389 18.25 0.40 -20.42
CA ILE A 389 18.22 0.37 -21.89
C ILE A 389 19.45 1.14 -22.40
N PRO A 390 20.52 0.44 -22.83
CA PRO A 390 21.66 1.08 -23.45
C PRO A 390 21.37 1.51 -24.89
N LYS A 391 22.17 2.43 -25.44
CA LYS A 391 22.09 2.85 -26.86
C LYS A 391 22.31 1.69 -27.83
N SER A 392 23.13 0.73 -27.42
CA SER A 392 23.47 -0.47 -28.18
C SER A 392 23.78 -1.60 -27.21
N GLY A 393 23.30 -2.81 -27.49
CA GLY A 393 23.52 -4.00 -26.68
C GLY A 393 22.24 -4.55 -26.08
N GLN A 394 22.41 -5.49 -25.13
CA GLN A 394 21.29 -6.16 -24.47
C GLN A 394 20.71 -5.29 -23.36
N GLU A 395 19.38 -5.21 -23.32
CA GLU A 395 18.65 -4.57 -22.22
C GLU A 395 18.68 -5.45 -20.96
N ILE A 396 18.74 -4.81 -19.80
CA ILE A 396 18.79 -5.51 -18.51
C ILE A 396 17.49 -5.25 -17.76
N GLN A 397 16.76 -6.31 -17.42
CA GLN A 397 15.51 -6.22 -16.66
C GLN A 397 15.74 -6.65 -15.20
N LEU A 398 15.22 -5.86 -14.27
CA LEU A 398 15.20 -6.11 -12.83
C LEU A 398 13.73 -6.12 -12.39
N GLY A 399 13.24 -7.27 -11.92
CA GLY A 399 11.85 -7.40 -11.46
C GLY A 399 10.83 -7.50 -12.59
N TYR A 400 9.62 -7.06 -12.28
CA TYR A 400 8.44 -7.25 -13.12
C TYR A 400 8.32 -6.23 -14.25
N ARG A 401 7.74 -6.64 -15.39
CA ARG A 401 7.51 -5.79 -16.57
C ARG A 401 6.02 -5.62 -16.86
N THR A 402 5.53 -4.38 -16.88
CA THR A 402 4.18 -4.03 -17.34
C THR A 402 4.19 -3.66 -18.82
N GLU A 403 4.17 -4.63 -19.72
CA GLU A 403 4.21 -4.38 -21.16
C GLU A 403 3.11 -3.41 -21.63
N GLY A 404 3.48 -2.44 -22.46
CA GLY A 404 2.58 -1.39 -22.96
C GLY A 404 2.31 -0.24 -21.98
N ASN A 405 2.66 -0.39 -20.70
CA ASN A 405 2.39 0.59 -19.65
C ASN A 405 3.65 1.03 -18.89
N GLU A 406 4.86 0.65 -19.35
CA GLU A 406 6.11 1.12 -18.75
C GLU A 406 6.30 2.63 -18.96
N LEU A 407 6.83 3.30 -17.94
CA LEU A 407 7.24 4.70 -18.03
C LEU A 407 8.72 4.79 -18.38
N VAL A 408 9.02 5.26 -19.59
CA VAL A 408 10.38 5.34 -20.12
C VAL A 408 10.95 6.74 -19.96
N LEU A 409 12.11 6.84 -19.32
CA LEU A 409 12.84 8.09 -19.07
C LEU A 409 14.18 8.07 -19.78
N LYS A 410 14.53 9.19 -20.43
CA LYS A 410 15.88 9.44 -20.95
C LYS A 410 16.79 9.85 -19.80
N VAL A 411 17.88 9.12 -19.60
CA VAL A 411 18.76 9.26 -18.44
C VAL A 411 20.25 9.33 -18.83
N PRO A 412 20.67 10.36 -19.59
CA PRO A 412 22.09 10.55 -19.86
C PRO A 412 22.81 10.89 -18.54
N PHE A 413 23.90 10.19 -18.24
CA PHE A 413 24.77 10.45 -17.06
C PHE A 413 24.02 10.32 -15.72
N LEU A 414 23.51 9.12 -15.44
CA LEU A 414 22.83 8.79 -14.18
C LEU A 414 23.78 8.93 -12.98
N GLN A 415 23.39 9.75 -12.01
CA GLN A 415 24.06 9.93 -10.70
C GLN A 415 23.26 9.29 -9.55
N GLY A 416 22.16 8.60 -9.85
CA GLY A 416 21.44 7.78 -8.89
C GLY A 416 19.97 8.13 -8.78
N PHE A 417 19.40 7.96 -7.59
CA PHE A 417 17.96 7.99 -7.40
C PHE A 417 17.54 8.74 -6.14
N ASN A 418 16.48 9.55 -6.27
CA ASN A 418 15.65 9.93 -5.13
C ASN A 418 14.49 8.94 -5.06
N LEU A 419 14.12 8.54 -3.85
CA LEU A 419 13.05 7.57 -3.63
C LEU A 419 11.96 8.13 -2.72
N ALA A 420 10.73 7.72 -3.00
CA ALA A 420 9.59 7.76 -2.10
C ALA A 420 9.31 6.33 -1.64
N VAL A 421 9.44 6.07 -0.34
CA VAL A 421 9.46 4.72 0.23
C VAL A 421 8.47 4.65 1.38
N GLY A 422 7.52 3.72 1.30
CA GLY A 422 6.61 3.38 2.40
C GLY A 422 7.12 2.18 3.19
N SER A 423 6.44 1.81 4.28
CA SER A 423 6.82 0.64 5.08
C SER A 423 6.81 -0.66 4.28
N ARG A 424 5.98 -0.73 3.24
CA ARG A 424 5.82 -1.95 2.44
C ARG A 424 6.63 -2.00 1.14
N GLY A 425 7.50 -1.02 0.88
CA GLY A 425 8.36 -0.98 -0.31
C GLY A 425 8.44 0.39 -0.99
N ILE A 426 9.06 0.41 -2.17
CA ILE A 426 9.32 1.62 -2.95
C ILE A 426 8.07 2.01 -3.72
N GLN A 427 7.55 3.21 -3.46
CA GLN A 427 6.31 3.73 -4.04
C GLN A 427 6.55 4.67 -5.21
N GLY A 428 7.66 5.40 -5.17
CA GLY A 428 8.06 6.30 -6.25
C GLY A 428 9.56 6.42 -6.40
N ILE A 429 10.00 6.70 -7.62
CA ILE A 429 11.40 6.83 -8.00
C ILE A 429 11.60 8.03 -8.91
N GLN A 430 12.73 8.70 -8.74
CA GLN A 430 13.15 9.82 -9.55
C GLN A 430 14.64 9.70 -9.86
N CYS A 431 15.01 9.82 -11.13
CA CYS A 431 16.41 9.76 -11.56
C CYS A 431 17.12 11.08 -11.30
N VAL A 432 18.33 10.98 -10.74
CA VAL A 432 19.25 12.10 -10.54
C VAL A 432 20.26 12.06 -11.69
N LEU A 433 20.41 13.18 -12.39
CA LEU A 433 21.21 13.29 -13.60
C LEU A 433 22.30 14.35 -13.41
N GLU A 434 23.49 14.09 -13.91
CA GLU A 434 24.61 15.02 -13.81
C GLU A 434 24.33 16.35 -14.52
N GLY A 435 24.51 17.47 -13.81
CA GLY A 435 24.40 18.82 -14.36
C GLY A 435 23.02 19.19 -14.90
N ARG A 436 21.98 18.41 -14.56
CA ARG A 436 20.62 18.57 -15.10
C ARG A 436 19.59 18.54 -13.97
N PRO A 437 18.38 19.09 -14.19
CA PRO A 437 17.25 18.85 -13.31
C PRO A 437 16.98 17.34 -13.19
N THR A 438 16.53 16.92 -12.03
CA THR A 438 16.03 15.55 -11.80
C THR A 438 14.88 15.23 -12.75
N SER A 439 14.70 13.95 -13.09
CA SER A 439 13.55 13.53 -13.90
C SER A 439 12.22 13.82 -13.20
N PRO A 440 11.07 13.72 -13.88
CA PRO A 440 9.78 13.55 -13.21
C PRO A 440 9.80 12.34 -12.27
N TRP A 441 8.96 12.36 -11.25
CA TRP A 441 8.71 11.18 -10.41
C TRP A 441 7.91 10.15 -11.21
N VAL A 442 8.28 8.89 -11.06
CA VAL A 442 7.51 7.73 -11.50
C VAL A 442 6.92 7.06 -10.27
N GLY A 443 5.63 6.70 -10.32
CA GLY A 443 4.88 6.14 -9.19
C GLY A 443 4.34 7.22 -8.23
N CYS A 444 3.97 6.80 -7.02
CA CYS A 444 3.30 7.64 -6.05
C CYS A 444 4.27 8.20 -5.00
N THR A 445 4.20 9.51 -4.78
CA THR A 445 4.97 10.22 -3.74
C THR A 445 4.09 10.77 -2.62
N HIS A 446 2.78 10.60 -2.75
CA HIS A 446 1.79 11.05 -1.79
C HIS A 446 1.92 10.24 -0.51
N GLU A 447 1.91 10.91 0.63
CA GLU A 447 2.02 10.26 1.95
C GLU A 447 3.27 9.38 2.18
N ALA A 448 4.27 9.45 1.31
CA ALA A 448 5.48 8.64 1.36
C ALA A 448 6.70 9.44 1.87
N PRO A 449 7.46 8.90 2.85
CA PRO A 449 8.80 9.38 3.18
C PRO A 449 9.73 9.42 1.98
N LYS A 450 10.56 10.47 1.88
CA LYS A 450 11.46 10.72 0.75
C LYS A 450 12.91 10.65 1.17
N THR A 451 13.78 10.09 0.34
CA THR A 451 15.21 10.02 0.60
C THR A 451 16.06 10.31 -0.63
N LYS A 452 17.24 10.88 -0.40
CA LYS A 452 18.31 11.10 -1.41
C LYS A 452 19.47 10.12 -1.22
N ARG A 453 19.29 9.08 -0.40
CA ARG A 453 20.36 8.17 0.02
C ARG A 453 21.08 7.50 -1.17
N LEU A 454 20.40 7.36 -2.30
CA LEU A 454 20.95 6.75 -3.51
C LEU A 454 21.40 7.78 -4.56
N ALA A 455 21.46 9.07 -4.21
CA ALA A 455 22.06 10.11 -5.04
C ALA A 455 23.55 10.18 -4.71
N VAL A 456 24.38 9.73 -5.64
CA VAL A 456 25.82 9.59 -5.47
C VAL A 456 26.56 10.69 -6.20
N SER A 457 27.77 11.02 -5.74
CA SER A 457 28.63 12.01 -6.39
C SER A 457 29.51 11.41 -7.49
N GLY A 458 29.80 10.10 -7.41
CA GLY A 458 30.63 9.39 -8.37
C GLY A 458 29.85 8.57 -9.40
N PRO A 459 30.55 7.92 -10.35
CA PRO A 459 29.92 7.01 -11.30
C PRO A 459 29.37 5.76 -10.59
N ILE A 460 28.15 5.38 -10.96
CA ILE A 460 27.52 4.15 -10.48
C ILE A 460 28.11 2.96 -11.22
N ALA A 461 28.66 2.01 -10.47
CA ALA A 461 29.24 0.79 -10.99
C ALA A 461 28.22 -0.33 -11.13
N ALA A 462 27.32 -0.45 -10.15
CA ALA A 462 26.33 -1.52 -10.08
C ALA A 462 25.05 -1.08 -9.38
N ILE A 463 23.97 -1.80 -9.66
CA ILE A 463 22.65 -1.64 -9.06
C ILE A 463 22.22 -3.00 -8.50
N LYS A 464 21.57 -2.99 -7.33
CA LYS A 464 20.92 -4.15 -6.72
C LYS A 464 19.48 -3.80 -6.37
N ALA A 465 18.53 -4.66 -6.72
CA ALA A 465 17.10 -4.47 -6.44
C ALA A 465 16.53 -5.72 -5.77
N GLY A 466 15.80 -5.54 -4.68
CA GLY A 466 15.16 -6.60 -3.91
C GLY A 466 13.64 -6.56 -4.02
N PHE A 467 13.02 -7.73 -4.01
CA PHE A 467 11.59 -7.93 -4.25
C PHE A 467 10.94 -8.86 -3.22
N ASP A 468 9.65 -8.66 -2.99
CA ASP A 468 8.85 -9.35 -1.97
C ASP A 468 8.07 -10.57 -2.47
N SER A 469 8.33 -11.02 -3.70
CA SER A 469 7.85 -12.31 -4.18
C SER A 469 8.84 -12.88 -5.19
N LEU A 470 8.84 -14.21 -5.37
CA LEU A 470 9.73 -14.89 -6.33
C LEU A 470 9.49 -14.45 -7.78
N LYS A 471 8.29 -13.94 -8.10
CA LYS A 471 7.95 -13.38 -9.42
C LYS A 471 8.15 -11.85 -9.50
N GLY A 472 8.62 -11.21 -8.42
CA GLY A 472 8.94 -9.79 -8.38
C GLY A 472 7.73 -8.87 -8.29
N LEU A 473 6.81 -9.08 -7.33
CA LEU A 473 5.58 -8.26 -7.22
C LEU A 473 5.89 -6.78 -7.04
N LYS A 474 6.59 -6.40 -5.96
CA LYS A 474 7.05 -5.02 -5.75
C LYS A 474 8.49 -4.98 -5.27
N MET A 475 9.17 -3.89 -5.63
CA MET A 475 10.51 -3.57 -5.21
C MET A 475 10.48 -3.05 -3.77
N VAL A 476 11.18 -3.75 -2.88
CA VAL A 476 11.26 -3.43 -1.45
C VAL A 476 12.63 -2.90 -1.03
N SER A 477 13.66 -3.13 -1.85
CA SER A 477 14.97 -2.52 -1.68
C SER A 477 15.57 -2.11 -3.02
N LEU A 478 16.33 -1.02 -3.00
CA LEU A 478 17.17 -0.58 -4.11
C LEU A 478 18.51 -0.10 -3.53
N ALA A 479 19.59 -0.52 -4.17
CA ALA A 479 20.94 -0.12 -3.81
C ALA A 479 21.76 0.25 -5.04
N VAL A 480 22.64 1.23 -4.86
CA VAL A 480 23.62 1.68 -5.86
C VAL A 480 25.03 1.50 -5.30
N ALA A 481 25.95 1.07 -6.16
CA ALA A 481 27.35 0.90 -5.81
C ALA A 481 28.22 1.95 -6.49
N GLU A 482 29.08 2.62 -5.73
CA GLU A 482 30.15 3.47 -6.23
C GLU A 482 31.48 2.70 -6.27
N CYS A 483 32.32 2.98 -7.27
CA CYS A 483 33.73 2.55 -7.27
C CYS A 483 34.54 3.50 -6.38
N ILE A 484 35.03 3.05 -5.22
CA ILE A 484 35.88 3.91 -4.37
C ILE A 484 37.34 3.88 -4.87
N PRO A 485 37.99 5.04 -5.11
CA PRO A 485 39.46 5.14 -5.05
C PRO A 485 39.94 5.13 -3.59
N LYS A 486 40.87 4.22 -3.25
CA LYS A 486 41.41 3.80 -1.92
C LYS A 486 41.51 4.77 -0.70
N ASN A 487 41.21 6.07 -0.79
CA ASN A 487 41.53 7.06 0.25
C ASN A 487 40.37 7.88 0.85
N ASP A 488 39.10 7.70 0.47
CA ASP A 488 38.00 8.59 0.93
C ASP A 488 36.92 7.85 1.76
N THR A 489 37.33 7.13 2.82
CA THR A 489 36.43 6.31 3.65
C THR A 489 35.70 7.08 4.76
N THR A 490 35.78 8.42 4.81
CA THR A 490 35.42 9.20 6.01
C THR A 490 34.42 10.34 5.81
N LYS A 491 33.88 10.56 4.61
CA LYS A 491 32.80 11.56 4.44
C LYS A 491 31.49 11.07 5.04
N ARG A 492 31.20 11.52 6.26
CA ARG A 492 29.89 11.39 6.90
C ARG A 492 28.86 12.13 6.06
N HIS A 493 27.97 11.39 5.39
CA HIS A 493 26.83 12.01 4.71
C HIS A 493 25.92 12.72 5.72
N SER A 494 25.37 13.87 5.31
CA SER A 494 24.43 14.63 6.13
C SER A 494 23.17 13.80 6.39
N LEU A 495 22.59 13.94 7.58
CA LEU A 495 21.28 13.33 7.89
C LEU A 495 20.21 13.74 6.86
N ARG A 496 20.31 14.95 6.29
CA ARG A 496 19.41 15.44 5.23
C ARG A 496 19.39 14.52 4.02
N ASP A 497 20.55 14.01 3.61
CA ASP A 497 20.69 13.22 2.39
C ASP A 497 20.57 11.71 2.64
N SER A 498 20.85 11.25 3.86
CA SER A 498 20.83 9.82 4.20
C SER A 498 19.55 9.33 4.88
N ALA A 499 18.75 10.18 5.54
CA ALA A 499 17.52 9.74 6.21
C ALA A 499 16.31 9.68 5.26
N PHE A 500 15.25 9.05 5.73
CA PHE A 500 13.92 9.13 5.11
C PHE A 500 13.16 10.29 5.75
N TRP A 501 12.65 11.24 4.98
CA TRP A 501 12.01 12.46 5.49
C TRP A 501 10.55 12.57 5.10
N TYR A 502 9.71 12.99 6.05
CA TYR A 502 8.30 13.24 5.85
C TYR A 502 7.89 14.64 6.37
N PRO A 503 7.01 15.39 5.66
CA PRO A 503 6.40 15.05 4.36
C PRO A 503 7.34 15.30 3.16
N ARG A 504 8.43 16.04 3.39
CA ARG A 504 9.44 16.38 2.39
C ARG A 504 10.82 16.48 3.04
N ILE A 505 11.88 16.45 2.24
CA ILE A 505 13.24 16.64 2.72
C ILE A 505 13.43 18.11 3.18
N PRO A 506 13.99 18.37 4.38
CA PRO A 506 14.28 19.73 4.85
C PRO A 506 15.16 20.52 3.87
N GLY A 507 14.89 21.81 3.75
CA GLY A 507 15.64 22.70 2.84
C GLY A 507 17.11 22.89 3.27
N ASN A 508 17.95 23.30 2.32
CA ASN A 508 19.39 23.50 2.58
C ASN A 508 19.69 24.64 3.54
N ASN A 509 18.75 25.58 3.70
CA ASN A 509 18.81 26.72 4.60
C ASN A 509 18.53 26.39 6.08
N LEU A 510 18.14 25.16 6.40
CA LEU A 510 17.80 24.75 7.76
C LEU A 510 18.96 23.99 8.42
N HIS A 511 19.40 24.40 9.61
CA HIS A 511 20.44 23.67 10.35
C HIS A 511 19.81 22.53 11.16
N LEU A 512 20.13 21.29 10.83
CA LEU A 512 19.53 20.10 11.45
C LEU A 512 20.24 19.65 12.74
N ASN A 513 21.39 20.26 13.08
CA ASN A 513 22.17 19.91 14.27
C ASN A 513 22.38 18.37 14.41
N ASP A 514 22.63 17.71 13.28
CA ASP A 514 22.55 16.24 13.13
C ASP A 514 23.70 15.49 13.81
N ASP A 515 24.73 16.20 14.28
CA ASP A 515 25.79 15.62 15.11
C ASP A 515 25.32 15.30 16.54
N TYR A 516 24.25 15.94 17.01
CA TYR A 516 23.67 15.71 18.34
C TYR A 516 22.46 14.74 18.30
N PHE A 517 22.05 14.31 17.11
CA PHE A 517 20.92 13.40 16.95
C PHE A 517 21.30 11.96 17.27
N THR A 518 20.85 11.47 18.43
CA THR A 518 21.23 10.17 18.98
C THR A 518 20.81 8.98 18.12
N ALA A 519 19.68 9.10 17.42
CA ALA A 519 19.16 8.07 16.54
C ALA A 519 19.70 8.16 15.10
N ARG A 520 20.73 8.98 14.83
CA ARG A 520 21.35 9.08 13.51
C ARG A 520 21.83 7.73 12.96
N PRO A 521 22.54 6.87 13.72
CA PRO A 521 23.01 5.59 13.19
C PRO A 521 21.85 4.70 12.71
N THR A 522 20.76 4.63 13.48
CA THR A 522 19.59 3.84 13.07
C THR A 522 18.82 4.50 11.94
N SER A 523 18.62 5.82 11.98
CA SER A 523 17.84 6.57 10.97
C SER A 523 18.51 6.60 9.59
N THR A 524 19.82 6.37 9.54
CA THR A 524 20.59 6.29 8.28
C THR A 524 20.85 4.86 7.83
N ALA A 525 20.80 3.88 8.73
CA ALA A 525 21.04 2.47 8.38
C ALA A 525 19.76 1.70 8.00
N ARG A 526 18.60 2.02 8.58
CA ARG A 526 17.34 1.30 8.34
C ARG A 526 16.22 2.25 7.88
N TYR A 527 15.09 1.65 7.51
CA TYR A 527 13.84 2.38 7.33
C TYR A 527 13.34 2.90 8.69
N GLN A 528 13.54 4.19 8.92
CA GLN A 528 13.06 4.89 10.11
C GLN A 528 12.76 6.34 9.69
N PRO A 529 11.54 6.61 9.20
CA PRO A 529 11.15 7.93 8.71
C PRO A 529 11.24 9.02 9.78
N LEU A 530 11.85 10.15 9.43
CA LEU A 530 11.92 11.35 10.23
C LEU A 530 10.83 12.33 9.79
N CYS A 531 9.93 12.66 10.72
CA CYS A 531 8.98 13.75 10.55
C CYS A 531 9.62 15.06 11.00
N TRP A 532 9.15 16.20 10.48
CA TRP A 532 9.61 17.49 10.97
C TRP A 532 8.53 18.58 10.88
N THR A 533 8.67 19.59 11.73
CA THR A 533 7.81 20.79 11.74
C THR A 533 8.60 22.04 12.12
N MET A 534 8.06 23.21 11.75
CA MET A 534 8.60 24.53 12.07
C MET A 534 7.58 25.30 12.90
N PHE A 535 7.67 25.21 14.22
CA PHE A 535 6.80 25.97 15.12
C PHE A 535 7.12 27.48 15.07
N GLY A 536 8.41 27.82 14.92
CA GLY A 536 8.87 29.21 14.81
C GLY A 536 8.57 29.86 13.46
N GLY A 537 8.11 29.09 12.46
CA GLY A 537 7.91 29.59 11.10
C GLY A 537 9.23 29.95 10.39
N PRO A 538 9.17 30.34 9.10
CA PRO A 538 10.35 30.74 8.35
C PRO A 538 11.09 31.89 9.05
N ARG A 539 12.39 31.73 9.32
CA ARG A 539 13.21 32.74 10.02
C ARG A 539 12.63 33.22 11.35
N GLY A 540 11.90 32.36 12.06
CA GLY A 540 11.34 32.69 13.37
C GLY A 540 10.12 33.62 13.35
N SER A 541 9.45 33.78 12.21
CA SER A 541 8.30 34.69 12.05
C SER A 541 7.14 34.47 13.03
N HIS A 542 6.97 33.26 13.57
CA HIS A 542 5.91 32.93 14.53
C HIS A 542 6.35 33.02 15.99
N LEU A 543 7.66 33.16 16.27
CA LEU A 543 8.17 33.15 17.65
C LEU A 543 7.58 34.28 18.49
N ARG A 544 7.35 35.45 17.89
CA ARG A 544 6.71 36.60 18.58
C ARG A 544 5.25 36.36 18.98
N SER A 545 4.63 35.32 18.46
CA SER A 545 3.25 34.94 18.79
C SER A 545 3.18 33.70 19.67
N LEU A 546 4.30 33.04 19.97
CA LEU A 546 4.36 31.84 20.80
C LEU A 546 4.09 32.22 22.26
N THR A 547 3.10 31.60 22.88
CA THR A 547 2.71 31.88 24.28
C THR A 547 3.01 30.72 25.22
N GLY A 548 3.32 29.54 24.68
CA GLY A 548 3.63 28.37 25.50
C GLY A 548 3.74 27.08 24.70
N MET A 549 4.04 26.00 25.40
CA MET A 549 4.08 24.64 24.87
C MET A 549 3.51 23.63 25.86
N SER A 550 2.86 22.60 25.32
CA SER A 550 2.32 21.47 26.06
C SER A 550 3.00 20.17 25.64
N VAL A 551 3.38 19.34 26.61
CA VAL A 551 4.06 18.07 26.38
C VAL A 551 3.18 16.94 26.88
N THR A 552 2.77 16.05 25.98
CA THR A 552 1.91 14.90 26.30
C THR A 552 2.75 13.63 26.46
N SER A 553 2.52 12.92 27.56
CA SER A 553 3.22 11.66 27.90
C SER A 553 2.26 10.58 28.36
N LEU A 554 2.49 9.34 27.92
CA LEU A 554 1.81 8.14 28.41
C LEU A 554 2.89 7.08 28.69
N GLY A 555 3.70 7.33 29.72
CA GLY A 555 4.92 6.57 30.03
C GLY A 555 6.11 6.91 29.11
N THR A 556 5.83 7.21 27.85
CA THR A 556 6.75 7.74 26.83
C THR A 556 6.23 9.07 26.29
N LEU A 557 7.12 9.89 25.72
CA LEU A 557 6.73 11.12 25.04
C LEU A 557 5.86 10.81 23.81
N ARG A 558 4.67 11.40 23.72
CA ARG A 558 3.71 11.15 22.63
C ARG A 558 3.67 12.29 21.62
N GLY A 559 3.68 13.52 22.11
CA GLY A 559 3.70 14.70 21.26
C GLY A 559 3.90 15.98 22.04
N ILE A 560 4.15 17.05 21.28
CA ILE A 560 4.30 18.41 21.80
C ILE A 560 3.38 19.32 20.99
N GLU A 561 2.66 20.18 21.68
CA GLU A 561 1.78 21.20 21.10
C GLU A 561 2.32 22.60 21.44
N PHE A 562 2.24 23.52 20.48
CA PHE A 562 2.70 24.90 20.62
C PHE A 562 1.50 25.83 20.58
N HIS A 563 1.45 26.75 21.54
CA HIS A 563 0.33 27.66 21.74
C HIS A 563 0.71 29.04 21.22
N PHE A 564 -0.21 29.68 20.51
CA PHE A 564 0.02 30.98 19.91
C PHE A 564 -1.14 31.92 20.22
N ASN A 565 -0.84 33.20 20.43
CA ASN A 565 -1.86 34.25 20.51
C ASN A 565 -2.39 34.71 19.13
N ALA A 566 -1.83 34.17 18.05
CA ALA A 566 -2.22 34.48 16.68
C ALA A 566 -2.99 33.31 16.03
N GLU A 567 -4.10 33.62 15.36
CA GLU A 567 -4.94 32.62 14.68
C GLU A 567 -4.33 32.16 13.34
N ASN A 568 -3.51 33.00 12.70
CA ASN A 568 -2.94 32.75 11.38
C ASN A 568 -1.79 31.72 11.34
N VAL A 569 -1.39 31.15 12.48
CA VAL A 569 -0.33 30.13 12.52
C VAL A 569 -0.87 28.79 11.98
N PRO A 570 -0.22 28.20 10.95
CA PRO A 570 -0.68 26.96 10.34
C PRO A 570 -0.77 25.80 11.33
N ALA A 571 -1.78 24.94 11.19
CA ALA A 571 -1.98 23.77 12.05
C ALA A 571 -0.75 22.85 12.10
N ALA A 572 -0.03 22.70 10.98
CA ALA A 572 1.19 21.89 10.92
C ALA A 572 2.31 22.40 11.84
N SER A 573 2.36 23.71 12.11
CA SER A 573 3.33 24.34 13.02
C SER A 573 2.96 24.21 14.50
N ARG A 574 1.72 23.81 14.81
CA ARG A 574 1.20 23.77 16.18
C ARG A 574 1.43 22.44 16.89
N ARG A 575 1.75 21.36 16.18
CA ARG A 575 1.87 20.03 16.79
C ARG A 575 2.98 19.20 16.16
N LEU A 576 3.65 18.42 17.01
CA LEU A 576 4.52 17.31 16.60
C LEU A 576 4.07 16.01 17.29
N GLY A 577 4.21 14.90 16.57
CA GLY A 577 3.69 13.58 16.97
C GLY A 577 2.22 13.38 16.58
N ARG A 578 1.90 12.15 16.17
CA ARG A 578 0.52 11.68 15.92
C ARG A 578 0.21 10.59 16.93
N TYR A 579 -0.86 10.76 17.67
CA TYR A 579 -1.28 9.80 18.68
C TYR A 579 -2.77 9.99 19.00
N LYS A 580 -3.42 8.88 19.36
CA LYS A 580 -4.79 8.90 19.88
C LYS A 580 -4.79 9.51 21.30
N PRO A 581 -5.63 10.52 21.58
CA PRO A 581 -5.81 11.03 22.94
C PRO A 581 -6.20 9.90 23.91
N SER A 582 -5.68 9.96 25.13
CA SER A 582 -5.97 9.00 26.19
C SER A 582 -6.21 9.76 27.49
N GLU A 583 -7.23 9.34 28.24
CA GLU A 583 -7.53 9.91 29.56
C GLU A 583 -6.40 9.67 30.57
N TYR A 584 -5.56 8.66 30.32
CA TYR A 584 -4.39 8.34 31.14
C TYR A 584 -3.14 9.15 30.76
N ALA A 585 -3.21 9.97 29.70
CA ALA A 585 -2.08 10.78 29.29
C ALA A 585 -1.86 11.95 30.25
N LYS A 586 -0.60 12.18 30.63
CA LYS A 586 -0.18 13.34 31.41
C LYS A 586 0.22 14.46 30.46
N VAL A 587 -0.33 15.66 30.68
CA VAL A 587 0.01 16.86 29.91
C VAL A 587 0.72 17.86 30.84
N MET A 588 1.93 18.25 30.46
CA MET A 588 2.72 19.27 31.16
C MET A 588 2.72 20.56 30.34
N HIS A 589 2.49 21.70 30.99
CA HIS A 589 2.40 23.01 30.34
C HIS A 589 3.60 23.87 30.72
N PHE A 590 4.13 24.60 29.73
CA PHE A 590 5.23 25.54 29.89
C PHE A 590 4.84 26.86 29.23
N ASP A 591 4.86 27.95 30.00
CA ASP A 591 4.61 29.29 29.48
C ASP A 591 5.87 29.84 28.78
N ILE A 592 5.68 30.55 27.68
CA ILE A 592 6.76 31.20 26.91
C ILE A 592 6.27 32.58 26.50
N ASP A 593 6.92 33.65 26.95
CA ASP A 593 6.58 35.02 26.53
C ASP A 593 7.25 35.40 25.20
N GLY A 594 6.81 34.77 24.11
CA GLY A 594 7.27 35.10 22.76
C GLY A 594 7.08 36.57 22.38
N PRO A 595 5.94 37.24 22.69
CA PRO A 595 5.78 38.68 22.49
C PRO A 595 6.81 39.53 23.24
N GLY A 596 7.17 39.13 24.47
CA GLY A 596 8.24 39.74 25.27
C GLY A 596 9.65 39.40 24.80
N GLY A 597 9.80 38.50 23.82
CA GLY A 597 11.07 38.12 23.22
C GLY A 597 11.70 36.86 23.81
N GLU A 598 10.96 36.08 24.61
CA GLU A 598 11.42 34.77 25.07
C GLU A 598 11.41 33.74 23.92
N PHE A 599 12.40 32.87 23.89
CA PHE A 599 12.49 31.76 22.94
C PHE A 599 13.29 30.60 23.51
N ILE A 600 13.08 29.42 22.92
CA ILE A 600 13.76 28.19 23.31
C ILE A 600 15.20 28.22 22.79
N THR A 601 16.16 28.20 23.70
CA THR A 601 17.60 28.25 23.39
C THR A 601 18.29 26.89 23.45
N ALA A 602 17.76 25.97 24.26
CA ALA A 602 18.33 24.65 24.45
C ALA A 602 17.25 23.64 24.85
N ILE A 603 17.52 22.36 24.56
CA ILE A 603 16.65 21.24 24.92
C ILE A 603 17.51 20.10 25.42
N GLU A 604 17.06 19.50 26.51
CA GLU A 604 17.69 18.35 27.13
C GLU A 604 16.77 17.14 27.06
N ILE A 605 17.29 16.03 26.54
CA ILE A 605 16.55 14.79 26.42
C ILE A 605 17.20 13.73 27.30
N TYR A 606 16.35 13.06 28.08
CA TYR A 606 16.72 11.88 28.86
C TYR A 606 16.24 10.64 28.12
N VAL A 607 17.17 9.91 27.53
CA VAL A 607 16.86 8.66 26.83
C VAL A 607 17.07 7.50 27.79
N ARG A 608 16.08 6.62 27.88
CA ARG A 608 16.17 5.37 28.64
C ARG A 608 16.93 4.34 27.81
N CYS A 609 18.16 4.00 28.21
CA CYS A 609 18.94 2.95 27.56
C CYS A 609 18.77 1.64 28.33
N CYS A 610 18.36 0.57 27.64
CA CYS A 610 18.34 -0.79 28.19
C CYS A 610 19.58 -1.53 27.66
N HIS A 611 20.48 -1.95 28.54
CA HIS A 611 21.60 -2.83 28.17
C HIS A 611 21.21 -4.28 28.49
N PHE A 612 21.09 -5.10 27.46
CA PHE A 612 20.99 -6.54 27.62
C PHE A 612 22.39 -7.14 27.55
N ARG A 613 22.92 -7.63 28.69
CA ARG A 613 24.07 -8.54 28.69
C ARG A 613 23.55 -9.97 28.57
N GLU A 614 23.92 -10.64 27.48
CA GLU A 614 23.67 -12.08 27.35
C GLU A 614 24.26 -12.83 28.57
N LYS A 615 23.43 -13.71 29.13
CA LYS A 615 23.72 -14.71 30.18
C LYS A 615 23.71 -14.31 31.66
N LYS A 616 23.17 -13.16 32.06
CA LYS A 616 22.61 -12.98 33.42
C LYS A 616 21.66 -11.78 33.45
N THR A 617 20.42 -12.03 33.85
CA THR A 617 19.30 -11.08 33.91
C THR A 617 19.58 -9.94 34.89
N VAL A 618 20.28 -8.90 34.43
CA VAL A 618 20.36 -7.60 35.13
C VAL A 618 20.11 -6.52 34.09
N VAL A 619 18.91 -5.94 34.13
CA VAL A 619 18.59 -4.73 33.36
C VAL A 619 19.08 -3.54 34.18
N ASN A 620 20.26 -3.03 33.85
CA ASN A 620 20.68 -1.73 34.39
C ASN A 620 19.96 -0.63 33.64
N LEU A 621 19.23 0.20 34.39
CA LEU A 621 18.51 1.36 33.88
C LEU A 621 19.42 2.58 34.01
N GLU A 622 20.01 3.01 32.89
CA GLU A 622 20.77 4.26 32.85
C GLU A 622 20.01 5.30 32.01
N PHE A 623 19.82 6.48 32.59
CA PHE A 623 19.35 7.66 31.88
C PHE A 623 20.55 8.44 31.39
N VAL A 624 20.72 8.51 30.07
CA VAL A 624 21.81 9.29 29.47
C VAL A 624 21.30 10.69 29.17
N ARG A 625 21.83 11.70 29.88
CA ARG A 625 21.59 13.13 29.59
C ARG A 625 22.42 13.52 28.38
N LYS A 626 21.77 14.03 27.32
CA LYS A 626 22.46 14.59 26.15
C LYS A 626 21.92 15.99 25.84
N PRO A 627 22.68 17.06 26.17
CA PRO A 627 22.32 18.42 25.77
C PRO A 627 22.48 18.55 24.25
N MET A 628 21.49 19.16 23.59
CA MET A 628 21.64 19.57 22.19
C MET A 628 22.21 20.99 22.13
N THR A 629 23.37 21.13 21.50
CA THR A 629 23.96 22.44 21.25
C THR A 629 23.54 22.94 19.87
N ILE A 630 23.10 24.20 19.78
CA ILE A 630 22.83 24.88 18.51
C ILE A 630 23.97 25.83 18.15
N ALA A 631 24.09 26.17 16.88
CA ALA A 631 25.12 27.11 16.41
C ALA A 631 24.96 28.48 17.10
N ALA A 632 26.09 29.14 17.42
CA ALA A 632 26.09 30.47 18.01
C ALA A 632 25.37 31.48 17.10
N GLY A 633 24.46 32.28 17.68
CA GLY A 633 23.63 33.23 16.93
C GLY A 633 22.47 32.60 16.15
N SER A 634 22.15 31.32 16.39
CA SER A 634 20.93 30.67 15.89
C SER A 634 19.94 30.43 17.02
N THR A 635 18.67 30.30 16.65
CA THR A 635 17.55 30.01 17.56
C THR A 635 16.82 28.76 17.08
N ILE A 636 16.27 27.97 17.99
CA ILE A 636 15.46 26.79 17.65
C ILE A 636 14.13 27.28 17.07
N THR A 637 13.86 26.91 15.82
CA THR A 637 12.63 27.27 15.10
C THR A 637 11.81 26.04 14.68
N GLY A 638 12.35 24.84 14.88
CA GLY A 638 11.66 23.61 14.53
C GLY A 638 12.23 22.36 15.19
N PHE A 639 11.57 21.24 14.91
CA PHE A 639 11.92 19.92 15.41
C PHE A 639 11.82 18.88 14.30
N TYR A 640 12.60 17.82 14.41
CA TYR A 640 12.38 16.58 13.68
C TYR A 640 12.41 15.37 14.60
N TRP A 641 11.67 14.32 14.29
CA TRP A 641 11.49 13.18 15.19
C TRP A 641 11.27 11.84 14.50
N SER A 642 11.70 10.81 15.22
CA SER A 642 11.30 9.40 15.21
C SER A 642 9.94 9.15 15.84
N GLN A 643 8.96 8.53 15.17
CA GLN A 643 7.81 7.94 15.84
C GLN A 643 7.70 6.43 15.55
N ASP A 644 7.23 5.69 16.55
CA ASP A 644 6.86 4.28 16.49
C ASP A 644 5.70 4.00 17.45
N GLU A 645 4.64 3.33 16.99
CA GLU A 645 3.41 3.04 17.76
C GLU A 645 2.88 4.24 18.59
N GLY A 646 2.87 5.42 17.98
CA GLY A 646 2.44 6.66 18.62
C GLY A 646 3.38 7.19 19.71
N SER A 647 4.57 6.59 19.91
CA SER A 647 5.62 7.07 20.82
C SER A 647 6.72 7.77 20.05
N LEU A 648 7.19 8.92 20.55
CA LEU A 648 8.39 9.57 20.03
C LEU A 648 9.63 8.82 20.51
N ILE A 649 10.30 8.13 19.58
CA ILE A 649 11.49 7.32 19.87
C ILE A 649 12.80 8.09 19.65
N ALA A 650 12.75 9.22 18.95
CA ALA A 650 13.89 10.10 18.75
C ALA A 650 13.41 11.53 18.49
N LEU A 651 14.18 12.53 18.91
CA LEU A 651 13.88 13.94 18.69
C LEU A 651 15.19 14.67 18.39
N GLY A 652 15.16 15.61 17.46
CA GLY A 652 16.24 16.50 17.07
C GLY A 652 15.69 17.91 16.79
N VAL A 653 16.60 18.88 16.71
CA VAL A 653 16.25 20.31 16.64
C VAL A 653 16.66 20.94 15.31
N ILE A 654 15.82 21.83 14.82
CA ILE A 654 16.08 22.67 13.66
C ILE A 654 16.34 24.09 14.15
N SER A 655 17.46 24.67 13.75
CA SER A 655 17.79 26.05 14.07
C SER A 655 17.99 26.91 12.82
N GLU A 656 17.70 28.21 12.98
CA GLU A 656 17.88 29.25 11.97
C GLU A 656 18.59 30.46 12.60
N SER A 657 19.39 31.16 11.79
CA SER A 657 19.85 32.51 12.12
C SER A 657 18.71 33.50 11.82
N ILE A 658 18.27 34.24 12.84
CA ILE A 658 17.11 35.13 12.76
C ILE A 658 17.53 36.53 12.31
#